data_AF-A0A1V3SJA9-F1
#
_entry.id   AF-A0A1V3SJA9-F1
#
_cell.length_a   1.000
_cell.length_b   1.000
_cell.length_c   1.000
_cell.angle_alpha   90.00
_cell.angle_beta   90.00
_cell.angle_gamma   90.00
#
_symmetry.space_group_name_H-M   'P 1'
#
loop_
_entity.id
_entity.type
_entity.pdbx_description
1 polymer ?
#
loop_
_entity_poly.entity_id
_entity_poly.type
_entity_poly.pdbx_seq_one_letter_code
_entity_poly.pdbx_strand_id
1 'polypeptide(L)'
;MLYLDAPIGPIRGLMIYRDHEDTNLFYYVPERPRLALNEGVPEFLFLKYRRDITDNPDFDPDAGGQSLGGGFMAFTVDLGVDDRTLSSIKGELGRFADGDVKLVPIQFRKGRVRLSVVKDAAEDPPEGAPAPPATAARGLKLYEEVYGATQPSLFGFNRATFAMMLDREAATLMEAGLRTGISPVGVIYDLEFLGLRPSFRIKIRAEYKRIYETMEAELGARGSVGMVSLAADIGVAFQKLRDNGSVQIEVMNFTDDEDLRKKADDAWQWFQTKLLEDFFESALEPPSFMTRQSGNLGMLSQLQSLFGGLSGPQTGTALAPPMGAPSTATPTTAPAVRGPSEGVPSTSSVNRSAAAANTGSGGAAGPAGNSSISPFQVAFSLKFVHQDELQVRTFDYSMQSAEARTAAPQGMFGTVVAGFNLADRIRSVSLDDSFFQRLIATVSMGTDLAQAGIASVAVNLEYPGERAPNVDAQHVDGFLFVPGKTDPRTFTTFLNDRRDLSYRYKLDITFTPSSDWTAANTQVSTGWVVERTRQLVIAPLDHVELMDVEVSLGDMDSGEITQVEVELVYDDPSNAFHVEKTLLLKPGEATKHWRLRLANNATRSFRHRARYFLKSGNLRVQEDWITTADPAVIINEPFEGELNIRLIPLLDQSNLMEAVVDIRYHEAASGYRREFQEIYDETRLDRRSLRIPTLTPEPPPFTYETTVVRGDGSVFESGQVAADGNVAVIMDGVGVTQRVRVRLPQATLGALIALKVDLRGPGDEPDFASVLFTPSQLEEKTVVLVQPPSAGSGPFTYSFSVTGYNNLGQPVPGQTGQQSGPALIVPMPA
;
A
#
# COMPACT_ATOMS: atom_id res chain seq x y z
N MET A 1 65.85 -2.72 17.54
CA MET A 1 64.44 -2.50 17.91
C MET A 1 64.30 -1.10 18.51
N LEU A 2 63.17 -0.43 18.23
CA LEU A 2 62.89 0.93 18.73
C LEU A 2 62.96 1.01 20.27
N TYR A 3 63.59 2.06 20.79
CA TYR A 3 63.79 2.29 22.23
C TYR A 3 62.92 3.45 22.76
N LEU A 4 62.12 3.20 23.80
CA LEU A 4 61.05 4.10 24.24
C LEU A 4 61.46 5.18 25.26
N ASP A 5 62.53 4.95 26.02
CA ASP A 5 62.87 5.78 27.21
C ASP A 5 63.71 7.02 26.89
N ALA A 6 64.27 7.09 25.67
CA ALA A 6 65.08 8.22 25.22
C ALA A 6 64.66 8.73 23.82
N PRO A 7 63.40 9.18 23.64
CA PRO A 7 63.02 9.83 22.40
C PRO A 7 63.83 11.12 22.22
N ILE A 8 64.27 11.38 20.99
CA ILE A 8 64.89 12.68 20.66
C ILE A 8 63.82 13.78 20.69
N GLY A 9 62.57 13.41 20.42
CA GLY A 9 61.42 14.30 20.45
C GLY A 9 60.99 14.76 19.04
N PRO A 10 60.11 15.77 18.97
CA PRO A 10 59.57 16.26 17.71
C PRO A 10 60.61 17.09 16.94
N ILE A 11 60.91 16.68 15.70
CA ILE A 11 61.74 17.44 14.76
C ILE A 11 60.95 17.59 13.46
N ARG A 12 60.65 18.84 13.07
CA ARG A 12 59.97 19.19 11.82
C ARG A 12 58.67 18.38 11.56
N GLY A 13 57.88 18.17 12.62
CA GLY A 13 56.61 17.43 12.56
C GLY A 13 56.74 15.91 12.52
N LEU A 14 57.93 15.37 12.83
CA LEU A 14 58.17 13.94 13.04
C LEU A 14 58.63 13.69 14.48
N MET A 15 57.99 12.75 15.18
CA MET A 15 58.48 12.23 16.45
C MET A 15 59.60 11.23 16.20
N ILE A 16 60.80 11.50 16.72
CA ILE A 16 61.99 10.68 16.48
C ILE A 16 62.37 9.83 17.69
N TYR A 17 62.60 8.54 17.45
CA TYR A 17 63.06 7.54 18.41
C TYR A 17 64.40 6.95 17.98
N ARG A 18 65.18 6.44 18.94
CA ARG A 18 66.45 5.75 18.68
C ARG A 18 66.23 4.24 18.56
N ASP A 19 67.14 3.55 17.88
CA ASP A 19 67.29 2.11 18.04
C ASP A 19 68.02 1.78 19.35
N HIS A 20 67.69 0.64 19.95
CA HIS A 20 68.34 0.16 21.17
C HIS A 20 69.80 -0.31 21.00
N GLU A 21 70.24 -0.59 19.77
CA GLU A 21 71.51 -1.25 19.47
C GLU A 21 72.30 -0.50 18.39
N ASP A 22 71.65 -0.10 17.27
CA ASP A 22 72.32 0.71 16.23
C ASP A 22 72.22 2.20 16.56
N THR A 23 73.33 2.80 17.02
CA THR A 23 73.39 4.24 17.40
C THR A 23 73.16 5.20 16.23
N ASN A 24 73.23 4.69 14.98
CA ASN A 24 73.01 5.48 13.77
C ASN A 24 71.61 5.27 13.17
N LEU A 25 70.78 4.39 13.75
CA LEU A 25 69.42 4.11 13.29
C LEU A 25 68.39 4.86 14.13
N PHE A 26 67.57 5.66 13.45
CA PHE A 26 66.47 6.41 14.03
C PHE A 26 65.15 6.02 13.37
N TYR A 27 64.13 5.95 14.20
CA TYR A 27 62.76 5.69 13.79
C TYR A 27 61.94 6.96 13.85
N TYR A 28 61.01 7.16 12.90
CA TYR A 28 60.12 8.32 12.93
C TYR A 28 58.65 7.97 12.85
N VAL A 29 57.84 8.82 13.47
CA VAL A 29 56.37 8.87 13.36
C VAL A 29 55.95 10.25 12.87
N PRO A 30 55.28 10.35 11.72
CA PRO A 30 54.70 11.62 11.28
C PRO A 30 53.58 12.09 12.21
N GLU A 31 53.56 13.37 12.57
CA GLU A 31 52.52 13.94 13.43
C GLU A 31 51.25 14.35 12.68
N ARG A 32 51.35 14.56 11.37
CA ARG A 32 50.26 15.08 10.54
C ARG A 32 50.12 14.26 9.26
N PRO A 33 48.89 13.92 8.85
CA PRO A 33 48.64 13.33 7.55
C PRO A 33 48.76 14.36 6.43
N ARG A 34 49.02 13.87 5.22
CA ARG A 34 49.02 14.68 3.98
C ARG A 34 48.17 14.02 2.90
N LEU A 35 47.86 14.77 1.85
CA LEU A 35 47.20 14.22 0.68
C LEU A 35 48.17 13.28 -0.04
N ALA A 36 47.70 12.08 -0.36
CA ALA A 36 48.52 11.09 -1.01
C ALA A 36 48.83 11.54 -2.44
N LEU A 37 50.06 11.28 -2.88
CA LEU A 37 50.53 11.63 -4.21
C LEU A 37 50.65 10.36 -5.06
N ASN A 38 50.29 10.48 -6.33
CA ASN A 38 50.59 9.50 -7.37
C ASN A 38 51.38 10.22 -8.47
N GLU A 39 52.66 9.87 -8.64
CA GLU A 39 53.57 10.53 -9.59
C GLU A 39 53.59 12.08 -9.48
N GLY A 40 53.50 12.59 -8.25
CA GLY A 40 53.47 14.04 -7.97
C GLY A 40 52.09 14.68 -8.12
N VAL A 41 51.08 13.93 -8.56
CA VAL A 41 49.69 14.39 -8.64
C VAL A 41 48.93 14.03 -7.37
N PRO A 42 48.27 14.98 -6.70
CA PRO A 42 47.41 14.69 -5.56
C PRO A 42 46.22 13.80 -5.93
N GLU A 43 46.03 12.72 -5.16
CA GLU A 43 44.88 11.81 -5.27
C GLU A 43 43.63 12.45 -4.68
N PHE A 44 43.00 13.32 -5.48
CA PHE A 44 41.82 14.08 -5.12
C PHE A 44 40.90 14.27 -6.34
N LEU A 45 39.60 14.09 -6.12
CA LEU A 45 38.53 14.32 -7.08
C LEU A 45 37.38 15.03 -6.39
N PHE A 46 36.87 16.10 -7.01
CA PHE A 46 35.61 16.70 -6.61
C PHE A 46 34.72 16.94 -7.84
N LEU A 47 33.60 16.24 -7.89
CA LEU A 47 32.58 16.38 -8.92
C LEU A 47 31.40 17.17 -8.35
N LYS A 48 31.09 18.32 -8.91
CA LYS A 48 29.91 19.10 -8.58
C LYS A 48 28.87 18.92 -9.67
N TYR A 49 27.65 18.51 -9.32
CA TYR A 49 26.59 18.27 -10.29
C TYR A 49 25.35 19.12 -10.02
N ARG A 50 24.62 19.44 -11.09
CA ARG A 50 23.34 20.18 -11.04
C ARG A 50 22.29 19.47 -11.89
N ARG A 51 21.04 19.53 -11.45
CA ARG A 51 19.84 19.14 -12.22
C ARG A 51 19.06 20.40 -12.60
N ASP A 52 18.54 20.45 -13.81
CA ASP A 52 17.55 21.46 -14.22
C ASP A 52 16.19 21.11 -13.62
N ILE A 53 15.59 22.10 -12.96
CA ILE A 53 14.29 22.01 -12.26
C ILE A 53 13.14 22.03 -13.28
N THR A 54 13.38 22.55 -14.48
CA THR A 54 12.33 22.74 -15.49
C THR A 54 11.80 21.45 -16.09
N ASP A 55 12.52 20.33 -15.94
CA ASP A 55 12.15 19.02 -16.51
C ASP A 55 11.39 18.10 -15.52
N ASN A 56 11.39 18.42 -14.21
CA ASN A 56 10.85 17.58 -13.15
C ASN A 56 9.80 18.31 -12.28
N PRO A 57 8.51 18.33 -12.69
CA PRO A 57 7.42 19.00 -11.98
C PRO A 57 7.01 18.28 -10.68
N ASP A 58 7.43 17.02 -10.48
CA ASP A 58 7.22 16.26 -9.24
C ASP A 58 8.36 16.46 -8.22
N PHE A 59 9.27 17.40 -8.49
CA PHE A 59 10.33 17.74 -7.57
C PHE A 59 9.75 18.43 -6.34
N ASP A 60 9.64 17.69 -5.24
CA ASP A 60 9.31 18.19 -3.92
C ASP A 60 10.61 18.41 -3.11
N PRO A 61 11.06 19.67 -2.92
CA PRO A 61 12.23 19.97 -2.09
C PRO A 61 12.06 19.54 -0.63
N ASP A 62 10.84 19.32 -0.16
CA ASP A 62 10.51 18.99 1.22
C ASP A 62 10.42 17.47 1.47
N ALA A 63 10.45 16.64 0.41
CA ALA A 63 10.37 15.17 0.49
C ALA A 63 11.66 14.48 1.00
N GLY A 64 12.67 15.24 1.44
CA GLY A 64 13.76 14.76 2.28
C GLY A 64 14.77 13.78 1.66
N GLY A 65 14.73 13.53 0.34
CA GLY A 65 15.63 12.59 -0.33
C GLY A 65 16.02 12.93 -1.77
N GLN A 66 15.59 14.09 -2.29
CA GLN A 66 15.91 14.51 -3.67
C GLN A 66 16.62 15.86 -3.65
N SER A 67 17.91 15.88 -4.02
CA SER A 67 18.66 17.13 -4.15
C SER A 67 18.74 17.60 -5.61
N LEU A 68 18.53 18.90 -5.83
CA LEU A 68 18.63 19.60 -7.13
C LEU A 68 20.06 19.67 -7.68
N GLY A 69 21.03 19.22 -6.90
CA GLY A 69 22.45 19.26 -7.22
C GLY A 69 23.24 18.88 -5.98
N GLY A 70 24.51 18.56 -6.15
CA GLY A 70 25.32 18.06 -5.06
C GLY A 70 26.77 17.90 -5.46
N GLY A 71 27.52 17.22 -4.60
CA GLY A 71 28.95 17.03 -4.77
C GLY A 71 29.37 15.60 -4.44
N PHE A 72 30.17 14.98 -5.29
CA PHE A 72 30.89 13.76 -4.96
C PHE A 72 32.37 14.10 -4.80
N MET A 73 32.91 13.92 -3.60
CA MET A 73 34.32 14.17 -3.30
C MET A 73 35.01 12.87 -2.92
N ALA A 74 36.14 12.55 -3.53
CA ALA A 74 36.98 11.41 -3.16
C ALA A 74 38.43 11.83 -3.02
N PHE A 75 39.11 11.36 -1.98
CA PHE A 75 40.50 11.70 -1.72
C PHE A 75 41.23 10.61 -0.94
N THR A 76 42.54 10.54 -1.13
CA THR A 76 43.41 9.62 -0.40
C THR A 76 44.40 10.40 0.45
N VAL A 77 44.59 9.98 1.69
CA VAL A 77 45.58 10.53 2.62
C VAL A 77 46.62 9.48 3.01
N ASP A 78 47.82 9.93 3.35
CA ASP A 78 48.89 9.09 3.85
C ASP A 78 49.76 9.82 4.89
N LEU A 79 50.67 9.06 5.50
CA LEU A 79 51.70 9.51 6.45
C LEU A 79 53.07 9.55 5.77
N GLY A 80 53.13 9.86 4.48
CA GLY A 80 54.38 10.00 3.78
C GLY A 80 55.13 11.28 4.17
N VAL A 81 56.44 11.27 4.03
CA VAL A 81 57.31 12.44 4.25
C VAL A 81 58.06 12.71 2.95
N ASP A 82 58.29 13.97 2.60
CA ASP A 82 59.07 14.33 1.41
C ASP A 82 60.58 14.13 1.64
N ASP A 83 61.30 13.76 0.58
CA ASP A 83 62.73 13.43 0.65
C ASP A 83 63.60 14.63 1.09
N ARG A 84 63.17 15.87 0.84
CA ARG A 84 63.89 17.08 1.26
C ARG A 84 63.81 17.26 2.77
N THR A 85 62.64 17.06 3.36
CA THR A 85 62.43 17.06 4.80
C THR A 85 63.22 15.93 5.46
N LEU A 86 63.16 14.71 4.93
CA LEU A 86 63.96 13.59 5.44
C LEU A 86 65.47 13.88 5.38
N SER A 87 65.96 14.46 4.28
CA SER A 87 67.38 14.84 4.15
C SER A 87 67.81 15.91 5.15
N SER A 88 66.93 16.90 5.40
CA SER A 88 67.17 17.95 6.39
C SER A 88 67.21 17.40 7.81
N ILE A 89 66.28 16.50 8.15
CA ILE A 89 66.22 15.85 9.48
C ILE A 89 67.45 14.96 9.69
N LYS A 90 67.90 14.21 8.69
CA LYS A 90 69.14 13.43 8.77
C LYS A 90 70.35 14.31 9.13
N GLY A 91 70.46 15.50 8.52
CA GLY A 91 71.49 16.47 8.87
C GLY A 91 71.40 16.96 10.33
N GLU A 92 70.19 17.19 10.85
CA GLU A 92 70.00 17.58 12.25
C GLU A 92 70.30 16.44 13.23
N LEU A 93 69.96 15.20 12.86
CA LEU A 93 70.20 13.99 13.64
C LEU A 93 71.66 13.55 13.67
N GLY A 94 72.50 14.03 12.74
CA GLY A 94 73.93 13.74 12.74
C GLY A 94 74.66 14.16 14.02
N ARG A 95 74.07 15.07 14.82
CA ARG A 95 74.61 15.43 16.15
C ARG A 95 74.42 14.35 17.23
N PHE A 96 73.54 13.38 16.95
CA PHE A 96 73.16 12.29 17.86
C PHE A 96 73.65 10.92 17.38
N ALA A 97 74.40 10.87 16.27
CA ALA A 97 74.87 9.67 15.61
C ALA A 97 76.40 9.71 15.49
N ASP A 98 77.03 8.54 15.53
CA ASP A 98 78.49 8.39 15.39
C ASP A 98 78.92 8.19 13.91
N GLY A 99 77.96 7.96 13.01
CA GLY A 99 78.14 7.68 11.59
C GLY A 99 76.96 8.13 10.72
N ASP A 100 76.77 7.49 9.56
CA ASP A 100 75.72 7.87 8.61
C ASP A 100 74.32 7.58 9.16
N VAL A 101 73.48 8.62 9.18
CA VAL A 101 72.16 8.59 9.82
C VAL A 101 71.17 7.82 8.96
N LYS A 102 70.75 6.65 9.45
CA LYS A 102 69.63 5.88 8.89
C LYS A 102 68.34 6.35 9.55
N LEU A 103 67.37 6.77 8.73
CA LEU A 103 66.07 7.24 9.18
C LEU A 103 64.99 6.39 8.53
N VAL A 104 64.21 5.65 9.33
CA VAL A 104 63.19 4.70 8.85
C VAL A 104 61.84 4.94 9.54
N PRO A 105 60.70 4.77 8.83
CA PRO A 105 59.39 4.88 9.46
C PRO A 105 59.14 3.71 10.42
N ILE A 106 58.43 3.97 11.51
CA ILE A 106 57.94 2.89 12.36
C ILE A 106 56.94 2.00 11.61
N GLN A 107 57.02 0.70 11.85
CA GLN A 107 56.02 -0.27 11.41
C GLN A 107 54.90 -0.36 12.46
N PHE A 108 53.68 0.00 12.04
CA PHE A 108 52.50 -0.11 12.89
C PHE A 108 51.89 -1.51 12.79
N ARG A 109 51.39 -2.03 13.92
CA ARG A 109 50.75 -3.36 13.95
C ARG A 109 49.24 -3.29 13.82
N LYS A 110 48.65 -2.24 14.34
CA LYS A 110 47.21 -1.98 14.30
C LYS A 110 46.98 -0.51 14.04
N GLY A 111 45.87 -0.19 13.42
CA GLY A 111 45.55 1.19 13.13
C GLY A 111 44.11 1.39 12.73
N ARG A 112 43.56 2.54 13.10
CA ARG A 112 42.28 3.07 12.63
C ARG A 112 42.53 4.45 12.03
N VAL A 113 41.72 4.80 11.04
CA VAL A 113 41.69 6.14 10.46
C VAL A 113 40.23 6.57 10.31
N ARG A 114 39.93 7.82 10.66
CA ARG A 114 38.58 8.38 10.61
C ARG A 114 38.58 9.83 10.14
N LEU A 115 37.47 10.23 9.54
CA LEU A 115 37.18 11.63 9.27
C LEU A 115 36.47 12.26 10.47
N SER A 116 36.92 13.44 10.86
CA SER A 116 36.25 14.31 11.82
C SER A 116 35.57 15.42 11.02
N VAL A 117 34.26 15.28 10.79
CA VAL A 117 33.46 16.28 10.09
C VAL A 117 32.49 16.88 11.10
N VAL A 118 32.27 18.20 11.07
CA VAL A 118 31.31 18.86 11.96
C VAL A 118 29.91 18.26 11.71
N LYS A 119 29.31 17.66 12.74
CA LYS A 119 27.90 17.22 12.77
C LYS A 119 27.18 18.11 13.78
N ASP A 120 26.16 18.85 13.36
CA ASP A 120 25.12 19.29 14.28
C ASP A 120 23.75 19.10 13.64
N ALA A 121 22.89 18.37 14.35
CA ALA A 121 21.43 18.46 14.34
C ALA A 121 20.89 17.48 15.37
N ALA A 122 21.13 17.77 16.67
CA ALA A 122 20.82 16.90 17.81
C ALA A 122 21.52 15.52 17.78
N GLU A 123 22.21 15.17 18.86
CA GLU A 123 22.72 13.81 19.03
C GLU A 123 21.56 12.82 18.93
N ASP A 124 21.74 11.75 18.13
CA ASP A 124 20.85 10.61 18.18
C ASP A 124 20.79 10.14 19.65
N PRO A 125 19.59 10.08 20.27
CA PRO A 125 19.50 9.71 21.66
C PRO A 125 20.12 8.31 21.85
N PRO A 126 20.82 8.06 22.98
CA PRO A 126 21.30 6.73 23.30
C PRO A 126 20.13 5.73 23.23
N GLU A 127 20.42 4.53 22.73
CA GLU A 127 19.45 3.49 22.42
C GLU A 127 18.44 3.32 23.58
N GLY A 128 17.18 3.71 23.34
CA GLY A 128 16.08 3.65 24.32
C GLY A 128 15.57 4.98 24.90
N ALA A 129 16.12 6.14 24.52
CA ALA A 129 15.56 7.44 24.96
C ALA A 129 14.44 7.97 24.01
N PRO A 130 13.47 8.77 24.51
CA PRO A 130 12.39 9.32 23.70
C PRO A 130 12.91 10.29 22.62
N ALA A 131 12.32 10.22 21.43
CA ALA A 131 12.66 11.13 20.34
C ALA A 131 12.39 12.61 20.71
N PRO A 132 13.29 13.56 20.42
CA PRO A 132 13.07 14.97 20.71
C PRO A 132 11.93 15.57 19.86
N PRO A 133 11.26 16.65 20.34
CA PRO A 133 10.16 17.30 19.62
C PRO A 133 10.62 17.90 18.29
N ALA A 134 9.73 17.82 17.28
CA ALA A 134 10.00 18.17 15.87
C ALA A 134 10.35 19.65 15.58
N THR A 135 10.41 20.51 16.60
CA THR A 135 10.68 21.95 16.50
C THR A 135 12.08 22.36 16.98
N ALA A 136 12.94 21.42 17.38
CA ALA A 136 14.36 21.74 17.62
C ALA A 136 15.02 22.18 16.31
N ALA A 137 15.72 23.32 16.33
CA ALA A 137 16.47 23.81 15.17
C ALA A 137 17.42 22.71 14.68
N ARG A 138 17.16 22.17 13.49
CA ARG A 138 18.06 21.22 12.83
C ARG A 138 19.34 22.00 12.54
N GLY A 139 20.44 21.62 13.19
CA GLY A 139 21.77 22.11 12.81
C GLY A 139 22.08 21.78 11.34
N LEU A 140 23.10 22.43 10.79
CA LEU A 140 23.53 22.17 9.41
C LEU A 140 24.05 20.73 9.28
N LYS A 141 23.28 19.87 8.61
CA LYS A 141 23.78 18.60 8.04
C LYS A 141 24.60 18.95 6.80
N LEU A 142 25.91 18.73 6.84
CA LEU A 142 26.85 19.12 5.76
C LEU A 142 27.21 17.96 4.81
N TYR A 143 26.61 16.78 4.97
CA TYR A 143 26.88 15.62 4.13
C TYR A 143 25.73 14.61 4.21
N GLU A 144 25.51 13.90 3.11
CA GLU A 144 24.50 12.84 3.04
C GLU A 144 25.09 11.52 3.55
N GLU A 145 26.27 11.14 3.05
CA GLU A 145 26.95 9.88 3.37
C GLU A 145 28.48 10.02 3.29
N VAL A 146 29.20 9.35 4.20
CA VAL A 146 30.67 9.25 4.20
C VAL A 146 31.06 7.78 4.04
N TYR A 147 31.83 7.50 3.00
CA TYR A 147 32.40 6.21 2.69
C TYR A 147 33.92 6.28 2.88
N GLY A 148 34.55 5.27 3.48
CA GLY A 148 36.01 5.30 3.58
C GLY A 148 36.61 4.12 4.32
N ALA A 149 37.91 3.92 4.11
CA ALA A 149 38.67 2.91 4.82
C ALA A 149 38.72 3.26 6.31
N THR A 150 38.24 2.35 7.16
CA THR A 150 38.35 2.48 8.63
C THR A 150 39.70 2.00 9.15
N GLN A 151 40.42 1.20 8.35
CA GLN A 151 41.76 0.71 8.62
C GLN A 151 42.70 1.20 7.51
N PRO A 152 43.82 1.87 7.83
CA PRO A 152 44.82 2.25 6.84
C PRO A 152 45.56 1.01 6.32
N SER A 153 46.37 1.17 5.28
CA SER A 153 47.11 0.05 4.67
C SER A 153 48.00 -0.75 5.65
N LEU A 154 48.45 -0.15 6.77
CA LEU A 154 49.43 -0.73 7.73
C LEU A 154 50.77 -1.17 7.12
N PHE A 155 51.01 -0.80 5.87
CA PHE A 155 52.29 -0.92 5.17
C PHE A 155 52.58 0.36 4.40
N GLY A 156 53.86 0.60 4.10
CA GLY A 156 54.30 1.81 3.41
C GLY A 156 53.94 3.06 4.20
N PHE A 157 53.22 4.00 3.58
CA PHE A 157 52.84 5.27 4.20
C PHE A 157 51.46 5.25 4.88
N ASN A 158 50.89 4.07 5.20
CA ASN A 158 49.61 3.94 5.90
C ASN A 158 48.46 4.66 5.17
N ARG A 159 48.32 4.38 3.88
CA ARG A 159 47.38 5.05 2.99
C ARG A 159 45.92 4.72 3.36
N ALA A 160 45.05 5.72 3.27
CA ALA A 160 43.60 5.60 3.50
C ALA A 160 42.80 6.46 2.52
N THR A 161 41.76 5.89 1.91
CA THR A 161 40.90 6.55 0.92
C THR A 161 39.51 6.78 1.47
N PHE A 162 38.97 7.97 1.18
CA PHE A 162 37.65 8.43 1.58
C PHE A 162 36.86 8.94 0.37
N ALA A 163 35.55 8.77 0.41
CA ALA A 163 34.58 9.34 -0.52
C ALA A 163 33.37 9.91 0.25
N MET A 164 32.84 11.04 -0.20
CA MET A 164 31.76 11.77 0.47
C MET A 164 30.72 12.22 -0.56
N MET A 165 29.46 11.98 -0.24
CA MET A 165 28.30 12.55 -0.94
C MET A 165 27.88 13.83 -0.18
N LEU A 166 27.90 14.96 -0.88
CA LEU A 166 27.60 16.29 -0.38
C LEU A 166 26.27 16.76 -1.00
N ASP A 167 25.42 17.34 -0.17
CA ASP A 167 24.23 18.06 -0.64
C ASP A 167 24.62 19.37 -1.38
N ARG A 168 23.62 20.12 -1.82
CA ARG A 168 23.80 21.33 -2.65
C ARG A 168 24.61 22.41 -1.91
N GLU A 169 24.24 22.69 -0.66
CA GLU A 169 24.82 23.72 0.18
C GLU A 169 26.26 23.33 0.56
N ALA A 170 26.48 22.09 0.98
CA ALA A 170 27.78 21.56 1.35
C ALA A 170 28.73 21.45 0.16
N ALA A 171 28.26 21.06 -1.02
CA ALA A 171 29.10 21.05 -2.23
C ALA A 171 29.57 22.46 -2.59
N THR A 172 28.72 23.47 -2.39
CA THR A 172 29.07 24.87 -2.65
C THR A 172 30.02 25.41 -1.58
N LEU A 173 29.76 25.11 -0.31
CA LEU A 173 30.65 25.47 0.79
C LEU A 173 32.02 24.81 0.67
N MET A 174 32.06 23.53 0.30
CA MET A 174 33.29 22.77 0.09
C MET A 174 34.09 23.34 -1.09
N GLU A 175 33.43 23.68 -2.21
CA GLU A 175 34.09 24.35 -3.33
C GLU A 175 34.74 25.68 -2.89
N ALA A 176 33.99 26.52 -2.18
CA ALA A 176 34.50 27.79 -1.67
C ALA A 176 35.67 27.58 -0.68
N GLY A 177 35.56 26.59 0.20
CA GLY A 177 36.59 26.21 1.16
C GLY A 177 37.88 25.72 0.50
N LEU A 178 37.77 24.83 -0.50
CA LEU A 178 38.93 24.32 -1.25
C LEU A 178 39.64 25.42 -2.04
N ARG A 179 38.90 26.38 -2.59
CA ARG A 179 39.47 27.54 -3.30
C ARG A 179 40.15 28.54 -2.36
N THR A 180 39.71 28.61 -1.10
CA THR A 180 40.25 29.54 -0.09
C THR A 180 41.26 28.89 0.87
N GLY A 181 41.46 27.57 0.77
CA GLY A 181 42.39 26.81 1.62
C GLY A 181 41.84 26.44 3.01
N ILE A 182 40.54 26.58 3.23
CA ILE A 182 39.87 26.31 4.51
C ILE A 182 38.90 25.14 4.31
N SER A 183 39.10 24.03 5.00
CA SER A 183 38.16 22.89 4.96
C SER A 183 37.75 22.45 6.38
N PRO A 184 36.45 22.22 6.63
CA PRO A 184 35.95 21.78 7.93
C PRO A 184 36.15 20.27 8.19
N VAL A 185 36.76 19.53 7.27
CA VAL A 185 37.03 18.10 7.40
C VAL A 185 38.37 17.93 8.13
N GLY A 186 38.45 17.06 9.13
CA GLY A 186 39.69 16.63 9.77
C GLY A 186 39.95 15.15 9.50
N VAL A 187 41.23 14.74 9.50
CA VAL A 187 41.65 13.34 9.39
C VAL A 187 42.38 12.97 10.67
N ILE A 188 42.00 11.86 11.28
CA ILE A 188 42.57 11.39 12.54
C ILE A 188 42.97 9.93 12.39
N TYR A 189 44.25 9.65 12.57
CA TYR A 189 44.80 8.32 12.71
C TYR A 189 44.89 7.93 14.19
N ASP A 190 44.80 6.63 14.45
CA ASP A 190 45.03 6.01 15.75
C ASP A 190 45.82 4.71 15.49
N LEU A 191 47.13 4.73 15.73
CA LEU A 191 48.07 3.69 15.29
C LEU A 191 48.85 3.13 16.48
N GLU A 192 49.01 1.80 16.52
CA GLU A 192 49.73 1.08 17.58
C GLU A 192 51.07 0.55 17.05
N PHE A 193 52.16 0.80 17.78
CA PHE A 193 53.50 0.28 17.48
C PHE A 193 54.18 -0.30 18.72
N LEU A 194 55.21 -1.13 18.53
CA LEU A 194 55.96 -1.75 19.62
C LEU A 194 57.33 -1.09 19.80
N GLY A 195 57.72 -0.89 21.04
CA GLY A 195 59.07 -0.46 21.41
C GLY A 195 59.60 -1.23 22.62
N LEU A 196 60.92 -1.26 22.78
CA LEU A 196 61.61 -1.91 23.88
C LEU A 196 61.68 -0.94 25.08
N ARG A 197 61.30 -1.46 26.25
CA ARG A 197 61.53 -0.77 27.53
C ARG A 197 62.95 -1.04 28.06
N PRO A 198 63.54 -0.12 28.86
CA PRO A 198 64.82 -0.33 29.51
C PRO A 198 64.85 -1.62 30.34
N SER A 199 66.03 -2.25 30.43
CA SER A 199 66.24 -3.43 31.27
C SER A 199 66.14 -3.05 32.75
N PHE A 200 65.27 -3.75 33.47
CA PHE A 200 65.19 -3.69 34.93
C PHE A 200 66.20 -4.66 35.54
N ARG A 201 66.98 -4.23 36.55
CA ARG A 201 68.01 -5.05 37.24
C ARG A 201 67.84 -5.01 38.76
N ILE A 202 67.57 -6.15 39.40
CA ILE A 202 67.55 -6.30 40.88
C ILE A 202 68.78 -7.09 41.32
N LYS A 203 69.50 -6.58 42.34
CA LYS A 203 70.57 -7.33 43.01
C LYS A 203 70.12 -7.73 44.42
N ILE A 204 70.06 -9.04 44.69
CA ILE A 204 69.76 -9.58 46.03
C ILE A 204 71.05 -10.13 46.63
N ARG A 205 71.45 -9.65 47.80
CA ARG A 205 72.62 -10.12 48.55
C ARG A 205 72.15 -10.77 49.85
N ALA A 206 72.52 -12.04 50.07
CA ALA A 206 72.08 -12.81 51.21
C ALA A 206 73.26 -13.47 51.96
N GLU A 207 73.32 -13.29 53.28
CA GLU A 207 74.32 -13.91 54.17
C GLU A 207 73.75 -15.21 54.77
N TYR A 208 74.07 -16.36 54.15
CA TYR A 208 73.40 -17.62 54.47
C TYR A 208 73.64 -18.04 55.93
N LYS A 209 74.84 -17.83 56.50
CA LYS A 209 75.11 -18.16 57.90
C LYS A 209 74.12 -17.50 58.87
N ARG A 210 73.92 -16.19 58.76
CA ARG A 210 72.97 -15.46 59.62
C ARG A 210 71.53 -15.87 59.36
N ILE A 211 71.22 -16.18 58.10
CA ILE A 211 69.91 -16.68 57.71
C ILE A 211 69.60 -18.00 58.41
N TYR A 212 70.50 -18.98 58.30
CA TYR A 212 70.37 -20.29 58.96
C TYR A 212 70.30 -20.15 60.48
N GLU A 213 71.20 -19.39 61.11
CA GLU A 213 71.20 -19.17 62.56
C GLU A 213 69.87 -18.54 63.05
N THR A 214 69.34 -17.56 62.32
CA THR A 214 68.08 -16.90 62.68
C THR A 214 66.89 -17.83 62.46
N MET A 215 66.87 -18.60 61.37
CA MET A 215 65.82 -19.57 61.09
C MET A 215 65.82 -20.72 62.10
N GLU A 216 66.99 -21.26 62.46
CA GLU A 216 67.13 -22.27 63.53
C GLU A 216 66.72 -21.72 64.89
N ALA A 217 67.08 -20.48 65.23
CA ALA A 217 66.70 -19.88 66.51
C ALA A 217 65.18 -19.72 66.65
N GLU A 218 64.49 -19.24 65.61
CA GLU A 218 63.04 -19.03 65.65
C GLU A 218 62.27 -20.36 65.58
N LEU A 219 62.73 -21.31 64.77
CA LEU A 219 62.08 -22.62 64.63
C LEU A 219 62.44 -23.59 65.78
N GLY A 220 63.61 -23.42 66.42
CA GLY A 220 64.13 -24.28 67.48
C GLY A 220 63.77 -23.84 68.91
N ALA A 221 63.42 -22.57 69.15
CA ALA A 221 63.13 -22.05 70.50
C ALA A 221 61.71 -22.33 71.02
N ARG A 222 60.84 -23.01 70.26
CA ARG A 222 59.45 -23.32 70.65
C ARG A 222 59.13 -24.82 70.49
N GLY A 223 59.84 -25.65 71.24
CA GLY A 223 59.56 -27.09 71.32
C GLY A 223 58.26 -27.41 72.06
N SER A 224 57.08 -27.15 71.46
CA SER A 224 55.81 -27.89 71.62
C SER A 224 54.58 -27.12 71.08
N VAL A 225 54.35 -26.99 69.76
CA VAL A 225 53.04 -26.58 69.18
C VAL A 225 52.83 -27.21 67.79
N GLY A 226 51.59 -27.57 67.42
CA GLY A 226 51.24 -28.43 66.27
C GLY A 226 51.28 -27.80 64.87
N MET A 227 50.99 -28.63 63.84
CA MET A 227 51.11 -28.39 62.38
C MET A 227 50.58 -27.05 61.82
N VAL A 228 49.71 -26.36 62.55
CA VAL A 228 49.11 -25.08 62.10
C VAL A 228 50.07 -23.89 62.29
N SER A 229 51.11 -23.99 63.12
CA SER A 229 52.02 -22.85 63.37
C SER A 229 53.18 -22.72 62.37
N LEU A 230 53.59 -23.80 61.70
CA LEU A 230 54.83 -23.82 60.89
C LEU A 230 54.84 -22.79 59.74
N ALA A 231 53.73 -22.65 59.01
CA ALA A 231 53.63 -21.68 57.91
C ALA A 231 53.66 -20.21 58.42
N ALA A 232 53.07 -19.96 59.59
CA ALA A 232 53.09 -18.63 60.22
C ALA A 232 54.49 -18.30 60.78
N ASP A 233 55.16 -19.28 61.39
CA ASP A 233 56.50 -19.14 61.95
C ASP A 233 57.56 -18.90 60.85
N ILE A 234 57.42 -19.54 59.68
CA ILE A 234 58.25 -19.31 58.49
C ILE A 234 58.09 -17.85 57.98
N GLY A 235 56.85 -17.35 57.89
CA GLY A 235 56.59 -15.97 57.49
C GLY A 235 57.26 -14.93 58.40
N VAL A 236 57.18 -15.15 59.73
CA VAL A 236 57.81 -14.27 60.74
C VAL A 236 59.34 -14.33 60.65
N ALA A 237 59.93 -15.52 60.44
CA ALA A 237 61.37 -15.65 60.27
C ALA A 237 61.88 -14.87 59.05
N PHE A 238 61.20 -14.99 57.91
CA PHE A 238 61.57 -14.23 56.70
C PHE A 238 61.43 -12.72 56.85
N GLN A 239 60.43 -12.27 57.59
CA GLN A 239 60.25 -10.86 57.87
C GLN A 239 61.38 -10.34 58.78
N LYS A 240 61.79 -11.10 59.80
CA LYS A 240 62.96 -10.74 60.62
C LYS A 240 64.25 -10.72 59.80
N LEU A 241 64.45 -11.66 58.88
CA LEU A 241 65.64 -11.71 58.00
C LEU A 241 65.80 -10.47 57.10
N ARG A 242 64.67 -9.85 56.75
CA ARG A 242 64.62 -8.57 56.04
C ARG A 242 64.94 -7.41 56.99
N ASP A 243 64.35 -7.40 58.18
CA ASP A 243 64.51 -6.31 59.15
C ASP A 243 65.91 -6.25 59.78
N ASN A 244 66.54 -7.41 60.01
CA ASN A 244 67.88 -7.51 60.59
C ASN A 244 69.00 -7.46 59.55
N GLY A 245 68.67 -7.18 58.28
CA GLY A 245 69.62 -6.88 57.20
C GLY A 245 70.42 -8.07 56.68
N SER A 246 70.00 -9.30 57.00
CA SER A 246 70.66 -10.54 56.57
C SER A 246 70.40 -10.86 55.09
N VAL A 247 69.35 -10.26 54.52
CA VAL A 247 69.09 -10.17 53.09
C VAL A 247 68.93 -8.71 52.69
N GLN A 248 69.80 -8.22 51.80
CA GLN A 248 69.76 -6.87 51.25
C GLN A 248 69.27 -6.92 49.80
N ILE A 249 68.25 -6.13 49.47
CA ILE A 249 67.73 -5.98 48.11
C ILE A 249 68.11 -4.58 47.63
N GLU A 250 69.02 -4.51 46.68
CA GLU A 250 69.39 -3.27 46.01
C GLU A 250 68.64 -3.17 44.68
N VAL A 251 67.72 -2.21 44.60
CA VAL A 251 67.03 -1.85 43.36
C VAL A 251 67.82 -0.72 42.72
N MET A 252 68.47 -0.98 41.57
CA MET A 252 69.45 -0.04 41.03
C MET A 252 68.84 1.12 40.22
N ASN A 253 67.56 1.07 39.85
CA ASN A 253 66.88 2.15 39.13
C ASN A 253 65.53 2.50 39.81
N PHE A 254 65.34 3.76 40.19
CA PHE A 254 64.07 4.29 40.71
C PHE A 254 63.31 5.06 39.62
N THR A 255 62.07 4.66 39.34
CA THR A 255 61.00 5.53 38.82
C THR A 255 59.72 5.27 39.65
N ASP A 256 58.82 6.25 39.75
CA ASP A 256 57.64 6.27 40.64
C ASP A 256 56.47 5.36 40.22
N ASP A 257 56.74 4.17 39.67
CA ASP A 257 55.72 3.33 39.04
C ASP A 257 55.16 2.22 39.96
N GLU A 258 53.84 2.09 40.05
CA GLU A 258 53.13 1.11 40.91
C GLU A 258 53.42 -0.34 40.46
N ASP A 259 53.64 -0.53 39.16
CA ASP A 259 54.03 -1.82 38.57
C ASP A 259 55.44 -2.29 38.99
N LEU A 260 56.33 -1.36 39.38
CA LEU A 260 57.68 -1.69 39.84
C LEU A 260 57.69 -2.26 41.26
N ARG A 261 56.76 -1.81 42.13
CA ARG A 261 56.58 -2.38 43.48
C ARG A 261 56.17 -3.85 43.41
N LYS A 262 55.18 -4.17 42.57
CA LYS A 262 54.72 -5.55 42.35
C LYS A 262 55.86 -6.46 41.91
N LYS A 263 56.73 -6.00 40.99
CA LYS A 263 57.85 -6.82 40.50
C LYS A 263 58.98 -7.01 41.50
N ALA A 264 59.23 -6.03 42.38
CA ALA A 264 60.14 -6.21 43.51
C ALA A 264 59.58 -7.24 44.50
N ASP A 265 58.26 -7.24 44.72
CA ASP A 265 57.58 -8.25 45.53
C ASP A 265 57.64 -9.65 44.90
N ASP A 266 57.46 -9.76 43.58
CA ASP A 266 57.59 -11.05 42.86
C ASP A 266 59.02 -11.61 42.97
N ALA A 267 60.05 -10.77 42.81
CA ALA A 267 61.44 -11.19 42.96
C ALA A 267 61.76 -11.63 44.41
N TRP A 268 61.14 -10.99 45.40
CA TRP A 268 61.24 -11.38 46.80
C TRP A 268 60.59 -12.75 47.06
N GLN A 269 59.38 -12.99 46.54
CA GLN A 269 58.69 -14.28 46.66
C GLN A 269 59.48 -15.43 46.03
N TRP A 270 60.08 -15.18 44.86
CA TRP A 270 60.98 -16.14 44.22
C TRP A 270 62.19 -16.46 45.12
N PHE A 271 62.84 -15.44 45.68
CA PHE A 271 63.99 -15.64 46.56
C PHE A 271 63.62 -16.43 47.84
N GLN A 272 62.46 -16.15 48.45
CA GLN A 272 61.95 -16.91 49.59
C GLN A 272 61.77 -18.39 49.27
N THR A 273 61.21 -18.69 48.08
CA THR A 273 61.00 -20.07 47.60
C THR A 273 62.33 -20.80 47.43
N LYS A 274 63.31 -20.15 46.80
CA LYS A 274 64.67 -20.66 46.59
C LYS A 274 65.40 -20.96 47.91
N LEU A 275 65.30 -20.05 48.88
CA LEU A 275 65.97 -20.18 50.17
C LEU A 275 65.36 -21.29 51.04
N LEU A 276 64.03 -21.48 50.96
CA LEU A 276 63.34 -22.60 51.61
C LEU A 276 63.79 -23.95 51.02
N GLU A 277 63.87 -24.05 49.69
CA GLU A 277 64.35 -25.25 49.00
C GLU A 277 65.77 -25.62 49.44
N ASP A 278 66.73 -24.66 49.37
CA ASP A 278 68.11 -24.85 49.82
C ASP A 278 68.19 -25.23 51.34
N PHE A 279 67.38 -24.60 52.21
CA PHE A 279 67.36 -24.88 53.65
C PHE A 279 66.91 -26.31 53.99
N PHE A 280 65.88 -26.82 53.31
CA PHE A 280 65.35 -28.17 53.56
C PHE A 280 66.12 -29.28 52.83
N GLU A 281 66.86 -28.98 51.76
CA GLU A 281 67.79 -29.94 51.14
C GLU A 281 69.03 -30.19 52.01
N SER A 282 69.60 -29.17 52.67
CA SER A 282 70.84 -29.31 53.47
C SER A 282 70.68 -30.09 54.79
N ALA A 283 69.45 -30.33 55.28
CA ALA A 283 69.19 -30.98 56.57
C ALA A 283 68.93 -32.51 56.50
N LEU A 284 69.04 -33.13 55.31
CA LEU A 284 68.64 -34.52 55.07
C LEU A 284 69.72 -35.35 54.34
N GLU A 285 70.66 -35.96 55.08
CA GLU A 285 71.39 -37.14 54.61
C GLU A 285 71.18 -38.33 55.60
N PRO A 286 70.57 -39.46 55.17
CA PRO A 286 70.32 -40.61 56.05
C PRO A 286 71.54 -41.57 56.18
N PRO A 287 71.76 -42.23 57.35
CA PRO A 287 72.76 -43.29 57.47
C PRO A 287 72.38 -44.53 56.64
N SER A 288 73.39 -45.22 56.12
CA SER A 288 73.31 -46.27 55.09
C SER A 288 72.87 -47.67 55.56
N PHE A 289 71.92 -47.80 56.49
CA PHE A 289 71.29 -49.08 56.82
C PHE A 289 69.79 -48.90 57.10
N MET A 290 68.95 -49.81 56.59
CA MET A 290 67.48 -49.80 56.62
C MET A 290 66.76 -49.21 55.39
N THR A 291 67.30 -49.51 54.21
CA THR A 291 66.50 -49.98 53.08
C THR A 291 65.96 -51.38 53.40
N ARG A 292 64.75 -51.49 53.98
CA ARG A 292 63.79 -52.63 53.89
C ARG A 292 62.76 -52.60 55.04
N GLN A 293 61.60 -51.97 54.82
CA GLN A 293 60.27 -52.59 54.99
C GLN A 293 59.15 -51.61 54.62
N SER A 294 58.20 -52.15 53.87
CA SER A 294 56.88 -51.66 53.44
C SER A 294 56.25 -50.45 54.13
N GLY A 295 55.73 -49.54 53.29
CA GLY A 295 54.38 -48.99 53.45
C GLY A 295 54.27 -47.49 53.67
N ASN A 296 53.72 -46.79 52.67
CA ASN A 296 53.18 -45.42 52.71
C ASN A 296 54.14 -44.24 52.35
N LEU A 297 54.35 -44.01 51.05
CA LEU A 297 55.00 -42.82 50.49
C LEU A 297 53.95 -41.75 50.10
N GLY A 298 53.29 -41.16 51.09
CA GLY A 298 52.36 -40.03 50.89
C GLY A 298 52.98 -38.64 51.07
N MET A 299 54.23 -38.54 51.53
CA MET A 299 54.85 -37.26 51.91
C MET A 299 55.77 -36.65 50.84
N LEU A 300 56.24 -37.42 49.86
CA LEU A 300 57.09 -36.89 48.77
C LEU A 300 56.29 -36.30 47.59
N SER A 301 55.04 -36.76 47.36
CA SER A 301 54.20 -36.21 46.28
C SER A 301 53.57 -34.86 46.64
N GLN A 302 53.38 -34.58 47.93
CA GLN A 302 52.80 -33.31 48.40
C GLN A 302 53.84 -32.18 48.43
N LEU A 303 55.14 -32.52 48.53
CA LEU A 303 56.26 -31.58 48.36
C LEU A 303 56.55 -31.29 46.87
N GLN A 304 56.36 -32.26 45.95
CA GLN A 304 56.52 -32.01 44.50
C GLN A 304 55.43 -31.12 43.88
N SER A 305 54.20 -31.11 44.41
CA SER A 305 53.13 -30.21 43.93
C SER A 305 53.34 -28.73 44.30
N LEU A 306 54.25 -28.43 45.23
CA LEU A 306 54.55 -27.06 45.67
C LEU A 306 55.71 -26.40 44.88
N PHE A 307 56.54 -27.18 44.16
CA PHE A 307 57.70 -26.67 43.41
C PHE A 307 57.66 -26.94 41.88
N GLY A 308 56.63 -27.61 41.37
CA GLY A 308 56.55 -28.10 39.97
C GLY A 308 56.21 -27.08 38.87
N GLY A 309 56.28 -25.78 39.11
CA GLY A 309 55.86 -24.75 38.16
C GLY A 309 56.93 -24.24 37.19
N LEU A 310 58.23 -24.46 37.46
CA LEU A 310 59.30 -23.75 36.75
C LEU A 310 60.57 -24.61 36.58
N SER A 311 60.55 -25.61 35.69
CA SER A 311 61.77 -26.15 35.05
C SER A 311 61.46 -27.25 34.02
N GLY A 312 61.78 -26.99 32.75
CA GLY A 312 61.99 -28.05 31.75
C GLY A 312 61.73 -27.64 30.29
N PRO A 313 62.60 -27.99 29.32
CA PRO A 313 62.90 -27.16 28.15
C PRO A 313 62.22 -27.63 26.85
N GLN A 314 61.87 -26.69 25.97
CA GLN A 314 61.51 -26.97 24.57
C GLN A 314 62.75 -26.98 23.68
N THR A 315 63.07 -28.13 23.09
CA THR A 315 63.96 -28.26 21.93
C THR A 315 63.18 -28.86 20.78
N GLY A 316 63.23 -28.19 19.63
CA GLY A 316 62.41 -28.50 18.46
C GLY A 316 63.00 -29.52 17.50
N THR A 317 62.20 -29.83 16.47
CA THR A 317 62.67 -30.23 15.14
C THR A 317 61.59 -29.88 14.12
N ALA A 318 62.00 -29.20 13.06
CA ALA A 318 61.23 -28.95 11.84
C ALA A 318 61.04 -30.23 11.03
N LEU A 319 59.95 -30.33 10.26
CA LEU A 319 59.88 -31.00 8.94
C LEU A 319 58.59 -30.60 8.20
N ALA A 320 58.72 -30.43 6.89
CA ALA A 320 57.86 -29.78 5.90
C ALA A 320 56.36 -30.18 5.83
N PRO A 321 55.49 -29.29 5.30
CA PRO A 321 54.09 -29.59 5.00
C PRO A 321 53.93 -30.44 3.71
N PRO A 322 52.99 -31.39 3.65
CA PRO A 322 52.70 -32.15 2.43
C PRO A 322 51.95 -31.29 1.40
N MET A 323 52.44 -31.27 0.16
CA MET A 323 51.73 -30.74 -1.01
C MET A 323 50.60 -31.71 -1.41
N GLY A 324 49.37 -31.19 -1.54
CA GLY A 324 48.26 -31.87 -2.21
C GLY A 324 48.29 -31.64 -3.72
N ALA A 325 47.99 -32.69 -4.49
CA ALA A 325 47.91 -32.68 -5.96
C ALA A 325 46.61 -32.01 -6.48
N PRO A 326 46.56 -31.56 -7.74
CA PRO A 326 45.58 -30.59 -8.25
C PRO A 326 44.19 -31.19 -8.49
N SER A 327 43.12 -30.45 -8.17
CA SER A 327 41.75 -30.81 -8.54
C SER A 327 41.37 -30.22 -9.89
N THR A 328 40.90 -31.09 -10.79
CA THR A 328 40.23 -30.76 -12.06
C THR A 328 38.74 -30.50 -11.84
N ALA A 329 38.38 -29.32 -11.33
CA ALA A 329 36.99 -28.88 -11.22
C ALA A 329 36.82 -27.49 -11.84
N THR A 330 35.86 -27.37 -12.76
CA THR A 330 35.49 -26.16 -13.49
C THR A 330 34.82 -25.12 -12.59
N PRO A 331 34.98 -23.81 -12.89
CA PRO A 331 34.55 -22.72 -12.00
C PRO A 331 33.02 -22.57 -12.05
N THR A 332 32.39 -22.58 -10.87
CA THR A 332 30.99 -22.17 -10.71
C THR A 332 30.93 -20.92 -9.82
N THR A 333 30.09 -20.00 -10.26
CA THR A 333 29.86 -18.63 -9.79
C THR A 333 29.52 -18.51 -8.31
N ALA A 334 30.09 -17.48 -7.68
CA ALA A 334 29.88 -17.09 -6.30
C ALA A 334 28.41 -16.68 -6.01
N PRO A 335 27.83 -17.09 -4.87
CA PRO A 335 26.62 -16.48 -4.33
C PRO A 335 26.91 -15.14 -3.64
N ALA A 336 25.92 -14.25 -3.64
CA ALA A 336 25.96 -12.91 -3.09
C ALA A 336 26.21 -12.84 -1.57
N VAL A 337 26.93 -11.79 -1.16
CA VAL A 337 27.21 -11.40 0.22
C VAL A 337 25.90 -11.11 0.97
N ARG A 338 25.64 -11.85 2.06
CA ARG A 338 24.60 -11.53 3.06
C ARG A 338 25.30 -10.99 4.32
N GLY A 339 24.73 -9.92 4.90
CA GLY A 339 25.29 -9.20 6.04
C GLY A 339 25.35 -10.01 7.35
N PRO A 340 26.17 -9.60 8.32
CA PRO A 340 26.34 -10.31 9.58
C PRO A 340 25.30 -9.87 10.61
N SER A 341 24.22 -10.64 10.74
CA SER A 341 23.38 -10.64 11.93
C SER A 341 22.59 -11.94 11.99
N GLU A 342 22.58 -12.55 13.18
CA GLU A 342 21.90 -13.79 13.58
C GLU A 342 22.72 -15.09 13.43
N GLY A 343 23.10 -15.64 14.60
CA GLY A 343 23.47 -17.06 14.70
C GLY A 343 24.82 -17.41 15.33
N VAL A 344 25.31 -16.68 16.34
CA VAL A 344 26.46 -17.14 17.15
C VAL A 344 26.08 -17.13 18.65
N PRO A 345 26.03 -18.27 19.34
CA PRO A 345 25.76 -18.33 20.77
C PRO A 345 26.92 -17.73 21.58
N SER A 346 26.61 -17.01 22.67
CA SER A 346 27.61 -16.42 23.54
C SER A 346 28.45 -17.47 24.28
N THR A 347 29.71 -17.14 24.57
CA THR A 347 30.67 -17.99 25.32
C THR A 347 30.23 -18.34 26.75
N SER A 348 29.13 -17.75 27.25
CA SER A 348 28.50 -18.12 28.53
C SER A 348 27.44 -19.23 28.41
N SER A 349 26.98 -19.59 27.21
CA SER A 349 26.10 -20.74 26.96
C SER A 349 26.87 -22.03 26.56
N VAL A 350 28.09 -21.87 26.03
CA VAL A 350 29.01 -22.99 25.73
C VAL A 350 29.70 -23.52 27.00
N ASN A 351 30.03 -22.64 27.97
CA ASN A 351 30.62 -23.07 29.25
C ASN A 351 29.61 -23.68 30.23
N ARG A 352 28.30 -23.54 29.98
CA ARG A 352 27.24 -24.20 30.77
C ARG A 352 26.85 -25.58 30.22
N SER A 353 27.29 -25.91 29.01
CA SER A 353 27.08 -27.20 28.34
C SER A 353 28.29 -28.16 28.47
N ALA A 354 29.43 -27.70 29.02
CA ALA A 354 30.56 -28.56 29.41
C ALA A 354 30.48 -29.09 30.87
N ALA A 355 29.54 -28.58 31.68
CA ALA A 355 29.27 -29.05 33.05
C ALA A 355 28.12 -30.08 33.13
N ALA A 356 27.59 -30.54 31.99
CA ALA A 356 26.45 -31.45 31.92
C ALA A 356 26.71 -32.72 31.07
N ALA A 357 27.97 -33.06 30.79
CA ALA A 357 28.33 -34.24 29.99
C ALA A 357 29.54 -35.00 30.58
N ASN A 358 29.38 -35.50 31.80
CA ASN A 358 29.95 -36.74 32.36
C ASN A 358 29.81 -36.64 33.89
N THR A 359 28.86 -37.30 34.53
CA THR A 359 28.72 -38.76 34.47
C THR A 359 27.31 -39.17 34.87
N GLY A 360 26.68 -39.99 34.02
CA GLY A 360 25.39 -40.61 34.28
C GLY A 360 25.52 -42.00 34.91
N SER A 361 24.53 -42.33 35.74
CA SER A 361 24.10 -43.66 36.23
C SER A 361 25.11 -44.48 37.05
N GLY A 362 24.76 -45.16 38.15
CA GLY A 362 23.49 -45.44 38.82
C GLY A 362 23.82 -46.10 40.16
N GLY A 363 22.92 -45.96 41.14
CA GLY A 363 23.19 -46.27 42.55
C GLY A 363 23.05 -47.73 42.97
N ALA A 364 23.35 -48.00 44.25
CA ALA A 364 22.41 -48.59 45.22
C ALA A 364 23.06 -48.81 46.62
N ALA A 365 22.22 -48.57 47.63
CA ALA A 365 22.18 -49.14 48.99
C ALA A 365 23.24 -48.76 50.06
N GLY A 366 22.76 -48.15 51.16
CA GLY A 366 23.47 -47.98 52.44
C GLY A 366 23.46 -49.24 53.32
N PRO A 367 23.58 -49.17 54.68
CA PRO A 367 23.53 -47.99 55.55
C PRO A 367 24.56 -47.92 56.72
N ALA A 368 24.51 -46.80 57.45
CA ALA A 368 24.72 -46.59 58.89
C ALA A 368 26.07 -46.91 59.58
N GLY A 369 26.56 -45.98 60.41
CA GLY A 369 27.55 -46.29 61.45
C GLY A 369 28.27 -45.10 62.10
N ASN A 370 27.76 -44.69 63.25
CA ASN A 370 28.26 -43.70 64.22
C ASN A 370 29.78 -43.74 64.54
N SER A 371 30.31 -42.53 64.77
CA SER A 371 31.10 -42.11 65.94
C SER A 371 32.29 -42.92 66.48
N SER A 372 33.33 -42.14 66.80
CA SER A 372 34.21 -42.22 67.99
C SER A 372 35.59 -42.90 67.91
N ILE A 373 36.61 -42.01 67.91
CA ILE A 373 37.72 -41.85 68.88
C ILE A 373 38.59 -43.08 69.26
N SER A 374 39.90 -42.79 69.27
CA SER A 374 40.99 -43.29 70.15
C SER A 374 41.95 -44.34 69.56
N PRO A 375 43.18 -44.54 70.13
CA PRO A 375 44.23 -43.54 70.41
C PRO A 375 45.65 -44.16 70.28
N PHE A 376 46.58 -43.63 69.48
CA PHE A 376 48.01 -43.96 69.69
C PHE A 376 48.92 -42.77 69.42
N GLN A 377 49.61 -42.34 70.47
CA GLN A 377 50.74 -41.41 70.46
C GLN A 377 52.01 -42.16 70.04
N VAL A 378 52.79 -41.57 69.13
CA VAL A 378 54.18 -41.96 68.86
C VAL A 378 55.05 -40.71 69.03
N ALA A 379 55.95 -40.75 70.00
CA ALA A 379 56.93 -39.70 70.27
C ALA A 379 58.25 -39.99 69.54
N PHE A 380 58.83 -38.96 68.92
CA PHE A 380 60.16 -39.01 68.30
C PHE A 380 61.09 -38.04 69.03
N SER A 381 62.32 -38.47 69.32
CA SER A 381 63.40 -37.62 69.84
C SER A 381 64.41 -37.38 68.72
N LEU A 382 64.68 -36.11 68.41
CA LEU A 382 65.72 -35.71 67.45
C LEU A 382 67.07 -35.55 68.17
N LYS A 383 68.13 -36.01 67.53
CA LYS A 383 69.51 -35.83 67.97
C LYS A 383 70.17 -34.77 67.09
N PHE A 384 70.64 -33.70 67.73
CA PHE A 384 71.30 -32.55 67.10
C PHE A 384 72.59 -32.95 66.37
N VAL A 385 72.76 -32.44 65.16
CA VAL A 385 74.03 -32.36 64.43
C VAL A 385 74.20 -30.92 63.99
N HIS A 386 75.31 -30.30 64.37
CA HIS A 386 75.66 -28.90 64.12
C HIS A 386 76.75 -28.85 63.04
N GLN A 387 76.50 -28.16 61.93
CA GLN A 387 77.46 -27.99 60.83
C GLN A 387 77.38 -26.55 60.32
N ASP A 388 78.47 -25.79 60.47
CA ASP A 388 78.56 -24.38 60.05
C ASP A 388 78.89 -24.25 58.55
N GLU A 389 78.01 -23.62 57.76
CA GLU A 389 78.27 -23.26 56.36
C GLU A 389 78.35 -21.72 56.17
N LEU A 390 79.53 -21.22 55.79
CA LEU A 390 79.87 -19.78 55.70
C LEU A 390 79.80 -19.25 54.25
N GLN A 391 78.63 -19.20 53.61
CA GLN A 391 78.46 -18.64 52.24
C GLN A 391 77.69 -17.32 52.20
N VAL A 392 78.16 -16.36 51.38
CA VAL A 392 77.41 -15.16 50.98
C VAL A 392 77.14 -15.25 49.49
N ARG A 393 75.87 -15.18 49.07
CA ARG A 393 75.49 -15.28 47.65
C ARG A 393 74.84 -13.98 47.16
N THR A 394 75.12 -13.65 45.90
CA THR A 394 74.53 -12.49 45.20
C THR A 394 73.80 -12.97 43.96
N PHE A 395 72.54 -12.58 43.79
CA PHE A 395 71.70 -12.88 42.62
C PHE A 395 71.46 -11.61 41.82
N ASP A 396 71.62 -11.67 40.51
CA ASP A 396 71.37 -10.56 39.57
C ASP A 396 70.25 -10.96 38.61
N TYR A 397 69.11 -10.26 38.69
CA TYR A 397 67.92 -10.54 37.89
C TYR A 397 67.69 -9.42 36.88
N SER A 398 67.76 -9.72 35.58
CA SER A 398 67.52 -8.75 34.50
C SER A 398 66.39 -9.16 33.56
N MET A 399 65.43 -8.26 33.31
CA MET A 399 64.32 -8.49 32.37
C MET A 399 64.15 -7.32 31.38
N GLN A 400 63.96 -7.62 30.09
CA GLN A 400 63.56 -6.68 29.04
C GLN A 400 62.25 -7.14 28.40
N SER A 401 61.31 -6.23 28.14
CA SER A 401 60.01 -6.54 27.54
C SER A 401 59.62 -5.48 26.50
N ALA A 402 58.96 -5.91 25.42
CA ALA A 402 58.35 -4.99 24.46
C ALA A 402 57.04 -4.41 25.03
N GLU A 403 56.79 -3.13 24.80
CA GLU A 403 55.57 -2.40 25.18
C GLU A 403 54.89 -1.84 23.93
N ALA A 404 53.56 -1.87 23.91
CA ALA A 404 52.76 -1.21 22.87
C ALA A 404 52.53 0.27 23.20
N ARG A 405 52.73 1.14 22.22
CA ARG A 405 52.46 2.58 22.30
C ARG A 405 51.55 3.01 21.15
N THR A 406 50.77 4.05 21.41
CA THR A 406 49.84 4.63 20.42
C THR A 406 50.38 5.95 19.88
N ALA A 407 50.24 6.15 18.58
CA ALA A 407 50.44 7.42 17.89
C ALA A 407 49.14 7.86 17.22
N ALA A 408 48.77 9.14 17.38
CA ALA A 408 47.55 9.69 16.80
C ALA A 408 47.82 10.87 15.84
N PRO A 409 48.42 10.62 14.65
CA PRO A 409 48.60 11.67 13.65
C PRO A 409 47.26 12.30 13.25
N GLN A 410 47.16 13.62 13.28
CA GLN A 410 45.91 14.32 12.96
C GLN A 410 46.14 15.67 12.27
N GLY A 411 45.20 16.06 11.42
CA GLY A 411 45.26 17.33 10.71
C GLY A 411 43.92 17.73 10.08
N MET A 412 43.70 19.03 9.93
CA MET A 412 42.56 19.55 9.17
C MET A 412 42.83 19.42 7.67
N PHE A 413 41.82 19.06 6.89
CA PHE A 413 41.92 18.88 5.45
C PHE A 413 42.45 20.13 4.74
N GLY A 414 42.11 21.33 5.23
CA GLY A 414 42.69 22.59 4.75
C GLY A 414 44.23 22.63 4.85
N THR A 415 44.81 22.04 5.90
CA THR A 415 46.27 21.89 6.05
C THR A 415 46.83 20.72 5.24
N VAL A 416 46.05 19.66 5.04
CA VAL A 416 46.40 18.48 4.23
C VAL A 416 46.53 18.85 2.74
N VAL A 417 45.73 19.81 2.27
CA VAL A 417 45.72 20.29 0.88
C VAL A 417 46.51 21.58 0.66
N ALA A 418 47.09 22.15 1.71
CA ALA A 418 47.84 23.39 1.63
C ALA A 418 49.03 23.25 0.66
N GLY A 419 49.14 24.18 -0.30
CA GLY A 419 50.18 24.18 -1.33
C GLY A 419 49.78 23.50 -2.66
N PHE A 420 48.60 22.86 -2.75
CA PHE A 420 48.06 22.35 -4.01
C PHE A 420 47.05 23.32 -4.62
N ASN A 421 47.12 23.54 -5.94
CA ASN A 421 46.03 24.16 -6.67
C ASN A 421 44.96 23.10 -6.99
N LEU A 422 43.99 22.94 -6.10
CA LEU A 422 42.90 21.97 -6.29
C LEU A 422 41.76 22.51 -7.18
N ALA A 423 41.81 23.78 -7.60
CA ALA A 423 40.77 24.37 -8.46
C ALA A 423 40.61 23.60 -9.77
N ASP A 424 41.72 23.12 -10.35
CA ASP A 424 41.74 22.36 -11.62
C ASP A 424 41.24 20.91 -11.46
N ARG A 425 40.93 20.49 -10.22
CA ARG A 425 40.40 19.16 -9.87
C ARG A 425 38.91 19.17 -9.51
N ILE A 426 38.29 20.35 -9.55
CA ILE A 426 36.85 20.51 -9.41
C ILE A 426 36.22 20.42 -10.81
N ARG A 427 35.40 19.40 -11.05
CA ARG A 427 34.67 19.25 -12.32
C ARG A 427 33.18 19.51 -12.11
N SER A 428 32.63 20.40 -12.91
CA SER A 428 31.18 20.64 -12.96
C SER A 428 30.54 19.73 -14.01
N VAL A 429 29.51 18.98 -13.62
CA VAL A 429 28.74 18.08 -14.50
C VAL A 429 27.28 18.55 -14.53
N SER A 430 26.73 18.82 -15.72
CA SER A 430 25.27 18.98 -15.86
C SER A 430 24.66 17.59 -15.94
N LEU A 431 23.65 17.30 -15.12
CA LEU A 431 22.82 16.11 -15.29
C LEU A 431 21.75 16.28 -16.37
N ASP A 432 21.72 17.44 -17.02
CA ASP A 432 20.81 17.81 -18.13
C ASP A 432 21.27 17.22 -19.48
N ASP A 433 22.14 16.21 -19.44
CA ASP A 433 22.47 15.43 -20.63
C ASP A 433 21.20 14.68 -21.09
N SER A 434 20.97 14.67 -22.41
CA SER A 434 19.87 13.91 -23.03
C SER A 434 19.80 12.46 -22.56
N PHE A 435 20.94 11.87 -22.19
CA PHE A 435 21.01 10.53 -21.63
C PHE A 435 20.17 10.32 -20.36
N PHE A 436 20.01 11.36 -19.52
CA PHE A 436 19.28 11.24 -18.24
C PHE A 436 17.82 11.68 -18.33
N GLN A 437 17.37 12.24 -19.46
CA GLN A 437 16.00 12.69 -19.61
C GLN A 437 15.05 11.49 -19.73
N ARG A 438 13.95 11.53 -18.96
CA ARG A 438 12.93 10.48 -18.94
C ARG A 438 11.57 11.04 -19.30
N LEU A 439 10.78 10.25 -20.01
CA LEU A 439 9.34 10.40 -20.06
C LEU A 439 8.77 9.72 -18.81
N ILE A 440 8.02 10.47 -18.02
CA ILE A 440 7.27 9.97 -16.86
C ILE A 440 5.81 10.36 -17.07
N ALA A 441 4.94 9.36 -17.16
CA ALA A 441 3.50 9.55 -17.29
C ALA A 441 2.77 8.73 -16.22
N THR A 442 1.96 9.39 -15.40
CA THR A 442 1.09 8.74 -14.42
C THR A 442 -0.22 8.37 -15.08
N VAL A 443 -0.52 7.08 -15.11
CA VAL A 443 -1.75 6.49 -15.62
C VAL A 443 -2.69 6.21 -14.44
N SER A 444 -3.85 6.84 -14.46
CA SER A 444 -4.88 6.72 -13.42
C SER A 444 -6.19 6.27 -14.02
N MET A 445 -6.99 5.55 -13.24
CA MET A 445 -8.33 5.13 -13.66
C MET A 445 -9.36 6.17 -13.22
N GLY A 446 -10.02 6.82 -14.18
CA GLY A 446 -11.03 7.86 -13.93
C GLY A 446 -12.44 7.32 -13.70
N THR A 447 -12.66 6.02 -13.90
CA THR A 447 -13.97 5.37 -13.81
C THR A 447 -14.01 4.35 -12.68
N ASP A 448 -15.08 4.35 -11.88
CA ASP A 448 -15.37 3.24 -10.97
C ASP A 448 -15.76 2.00 -11.79
N LEU A 449 -14.82 1.05 -11.88
CA LEU A 449 -14.97 -0.15 -12.70
C LEU A 449 -16.12 -1.05 -12.23
N ALA A 450 -16.40 -1.10 -10.92
CA ALA A 450 -17.48 -1.93 -10.39
C ALA A 450 -18.84 -1.36 -10.80
N GLN A 451 -19.03 -0.05 -10.61
CA GLN A 451 -20.27 0.63 -11.00
C GLN A 451 -20.47 0.63 -12.53
N ALA A 452 -19.38 0.69 -13.30
CA ALA A 452 -19.42 0.61 -14.76
C ALA A 452 -19.65 -0.82 -15.29
N GLY A 453 -19.73 -1.84 -14.44
CA GLY A 453 -19.88 -3.24 -14.86
C GLY A 453 -18.65 -3.79 -15.60
N ILE A 454 -17.45 -3.24 -15.34
CA ILE A 454 -16.19 -3.62 -15.97
C ILE A 454 -15.41 -4.57 -15.05
N ALA A 455 -15.05 -5.74 -15.57
CA ALA A 455 -14.27 -6.74 -14.85
C ALA A 455 -12.77 -6.37 -14.81
N SER A 456 -12.23 -5.86 -15.92
CA SER A 456 -10.85 -5.41 -16.00
C SER A 456 -10.59 -4.46 -17.17
N VAL A 457 -9.58 -3.61 -17.04
CA VAL A 457 -9.03 -2.79 -18.12
C VAL A 457 -7.52 -3.01 -18.18
N ALA A 458 -7.03 -3.55 -19.29
CA ALA A 458 -5.60 -3.60 -19.56
C ALA A 458 -5.23 -2.37 -20.42
N VAL A 459 -4.38 -1.50 -19.88
CA VAL A 459 -3.81 -0.35 -20.58
C VAL A 459 -2.46 -0.80 -21.11
N ASN A 460 -2.30 -0.88 -22.42
CA ASN A 460 -1.02 -1.19 -23.05
C ASN A 460 -0.38 0.12 -23.51
N LEU A 461 0.89 0.35 -23.18
CA LEU A 461 1.62 1.57 -23.51
C LEU A 461 2.85 1.27 -24.37
N GLU A 462 3.10 2.11 -25.36
CA GLU A 462 4.30 2.04 -26.21
C GLU A 462 4.95 3.42 -26.36
N TYR A 463 6.28 3.44 -26.44
CA TYR A 463 7.09 4.61 -26.75
C TYR A 463 8.04 4.30 -27.92
N PRO A 464 8.25 5.21 -28.89
CA PRO A 464 7.60 6.52 -29.05
C PRO A 464 6.16 6.41 -29.56
N GLY A 465 5.37 7.50 -29.39
CA GLY A 465 3.98 7.56 -29.84
C GLY A 465 3.82 7.38 -31.35
N GLU A 466 4.76 7.90 -32.13
CA GLU A 466 4.83 7.68 -33.58
C GLU A 466 6.05 6.85 -33.96
N ARG A 467 5.80 5.73 -34.66
CA ARG A 467 6.82 4.85 -35.23
C ARG A 467 6.49 4.45 -36.66
N ALA A 468 7.53 4.23 -37.47
CA ALA A 468 7.36 3.73 -38.82
C ALA A 468 6.75 2.31 -38.79
N PRO A 469 6.00 1.90 -39.84
CA PRO A 469 5.49 0.55 -39.95
C PRO A 469 6.62 -0.48 -39.83
N ASN A 470 6.42 -1.56 -39.07
CA ASN A 470 7.37 -2.66 -38.84
C ASN A 470 8.64 -2.33 -38.03
N VAL A 471 8.70 -1.20 -37.34
CA VAL A 471 9.77 -0.91 -36.37
C VAL A 471 9.25 -1.16 -34.97
N ASP A 472 9.89 -2.01 -34.16
CA ASP A 472 9.45 -2.26 -32.78
C ASP A 472 9.42 -0.98 -31.93
N ALA A 473 8.53 -0.95 -30.93
CA ALA A 473 8.54 0.11 -29.95
C ALA A 473 9.85 0.07 -29.16
N GLN A 474 10.41 1.24 -28.87
CA GLN A 474 11.64 1.34 -28.06
C GLN A 474 11.39 0.95 -26.60
N HIS A 475 10.17 1.18 -26.13
CA HIS A 475 9.72 0.72 -24.84
C HIS A 475 8.24 0.32 -24.90
N VAL A 476 7.91 -0.76 -24.19
CA VAL A 476 6.57 -1.32 -24.09
C VAL A 476 6.30 -1.58 -22.62
N ASP A 477 5.11 -1.21 -22.16
CA ASP A 477 4.65 -1.47 -20.80
C ASP A 477 3.14 -1.76 -20.79
N GLY A 478 2.61 -2.20 -19.66
CA GLY A 478 1.17 -2.46 -19.52
C GLY A 478 0.69 -2.51 -18.08
N PHE A 479 -0.48 -1.95 -17.85
CA PHE A 479 -1.12 -1.90 -16.54
C PHE A 479 -2.49 -2.57 -16.57
N LEU A 480 -2.73 -3.48 -15.62
CA LEU A 480 -4.04 -4.10 -15.43
C LEU A 480 -4.74 -3.43 -14.25
N PHE A 481 -5.91 -2.85 -14.52
CA PHE A 481 -6.82 -2.31 -13.53
C PHE A 481 -8.01 -3.24 -13.36
N VAL A 482 -8.40 -3.50 -12.11
CA VAL A 482 -9.57 -4.31 -11.74
C VAL A 482 -10.34 -3.60 -10.62
N PRO A 483 -11.65 -3.88 -10.42
CA PRO A 483 -12.40 -3.33 -9.30
C PRO A 483 -11.67 -3.46 -7.97
N GLY A 484 -11.57 -2.36 -7.22
CA GLY A 484 -10.87 -2.30 -5.93
C GLY A 484 -9.33 -2.26 -6.00
N LYS A 485 -8.73 -2.32 -7.19
CA LYS A 485 -7.28 -2.13 -7.41
C LYS A 485 -7.05 -1.14 -8.56
N THR A 486 -7.33 0.12 -8.26
CA THR A 486 -7.29 1.23 -9.21
C THR A 486 -6.22 2.27 -8.89
N ASP A 487 -5.23 1.91 -8.06
CA ASP A 487 -4.13 2.81 -7.69
C ASP A 487 -3.38 3.30 -8.93
N PRO A 488 -3.04 4.60 -9.01
CA PRO A 488 -2.28 5.15 -10.12
C PRO A 488 -0.96 4.39 -10.37
N ARG A 489 -0.62 4.22 -11.64
CA ARG A 489 0.60 3.54 -12.11
C ARG A 489 1.47 4.54 -12.86
N THR A 490 2.78 4.34 -12.88
CA THR A 490 3.70 5.25 -13.58
C THR A 490 4.39 4.52 -14.72
N PHE A 491 4.20 5.03 -15.92
CA PHE A 491 4.95 4.66 -17.12
C PHE A 491 6.23 5.48 -17.17
N THR A 492 7.39 4.84 -17.23
CA THR A 492 8.69 5.53 -17.23
C THR A 492 9.66 4.93 -18.24
N THR A 493 10.21 5.77 -19.12
CA THR A 493 11.26 5.38 -20.07
C THR A 493 12.24 6.52 -20.31
N PHE A 494 13.46 6.20 -20.76
CA PHE A 494 14.39 7.21 -21.26
C PHE A 494 13.86 7.84 -22.57
N LEU A 495 14.14 9.13 -22.77
CA LEU A 495 13.83 9.79 -24.03
C LEU A 495 14.73 9.27 -25.15
N ASN A 496 14.17 9.20 -26.35
CA ASN A 496 14.94 8.91 -27.56
C ASN A 496 15.81 10.10 -27.97
N ASP A 497 16.69 9.90 -28.96
CA ASP A 497 17.56 10.95 -29.51
C ASP A 497 16.79 12.16 -30.04
N ARG A 498 15.52 11.99 -30.42
CA ARG A 498 14.62 13.05 -30.89
C ARG A 498 13.93 13.80 -29.75
N ARG A 499 14.11 13.38 -28.50
CA ARG A 499 13.45 13.89 -27.29
C ARG A 499 11.92 13.91 -27.41
N ASP A 500 11.36 12.89 -28.04
CA ASP A 500 9.91 12.75 -28.21
C ASP A 500 9.27 12.54 -26.84
N LEU A 501 8.26 13.33 -26.51
CA LEU A 501 7.46 13.19 -25.28
C LEU A 501 6.16 12.43 -25.53
N SER A 502 5.86 12.11 -26.79
CA SER A 502 4.68 11.33 -27.13
C SER A 502 4.91 9.85 -26.89
N TYR A 503 3.88 9.24 -26.32
CA TYR A 503 3.71 7.80 -26.22
C TYR A 503 2.33 7.48 -26.79
N ARG A 504 2.02 6.20 -26.89
CA ARG A 504 0.69 5.78 -27.32
C ARG A 504 0.16 4.71 -26.39
N TYR A 505 -1.15 4.67 -26.25
CA TYR A 505 -1.82 3.64 -25.46
C TYR A 505 -2.97 3.01 -26.22
N LYS A 506 -3.31 1.78 -25.85
CA LYS A 506 -4.54 1.10 -26.27
C LYS A 506 -5.16 0.39 -25.06
N LEU A 507 -6.47 0.27 -25.05
CA LEU A 507 -7.22 -0.36 -23.96
C LEU A 507 -7.79 -1.69 -24.42
N ASP A 508 -7.63 -2.72 -23.60
CA ASP A 508 -8.39 -3.96 -23.69
C ASP A 508 -9.34 -4.01 -22.48
N ILE A 509 -10.62 -3.78 -22.75
CA ILE A 509 -11.68 -3.65 -21.74
C ILE A 509 -12.46 -4.96 -21.70
N THR A 510 -12.56 -5.56 -20.52
CA THR A 510 -13.37 -6.77 -20.28
C THR A 510 -14.52 -6.42 -19.35
N PHE A 511 -15.75 -6.65 -19.82
CA PHE A 511 -16.98 -6.39 -19.07
C PHE A 511 -17.41 -7.61 -18.26
N THR A 512 -18.08 -7.36 -17.14
CA THR A 512 -18.68 -8.42 -16.33
C THR A 512 -19.88 -9.06 -17.06
N PRO A 513 -20.07 -10.39 -17.00
CA PRO A 513 -21.25 -11.03 -17.58
C PRO A 513 -22.57 -10.62 -16.91
N SER A 514 -22.50 -10.09 -15.68
CA SER A 514 -23.64 -9.63 -14.90
C SER A 514 -23.96 -8.13 -15.09
N SER A 515 -23.33 -7.47 -16.06
CA SER A 515 -23.61 -6.07 -16.36
C SER A 515 -25.03 -5.88 -16.86
N ASP A 516 -25.65 -4.74 -16.52
CA ASP A 516 -26.96 -4.33 -17.09
C ASP A 516 -26.88 -4.07 -18.61
N TRP A 517 -25.66 -3.93 -19.14
CA TRP A 517 -25.40 -3.68 -20.57
C TRP A 517 -25.32 -4.99 -21.36
N THR A 518 -26.28 -5.20 -22.27
CA THR A 518 -26.26 -6.35 -23.17
C THR A 518 -25.40 -6.07 -24.40
N ALA A 519 -24.57 -7.03 -24.82
CA ALA A 519 -23.62 -6.86 -25.93
C ALA A 519 -23.36 -8.20 -26.63
N ALA A 520 -22.88 -8.16 -27.89
CA ALA A 520 -22.42 -9.35 -28.61
C ALA A 520 -21.13 -9.94 -28.01
N ASN A 521 -20.20 -9.09 -27.57
CA ASN A 521 -18.88 -9.50 -27.07
C ASN A 521 -18.64 -8.93 -25.68
N THR A 522 -18.06 -9.72 -24.76
CA THR A 522 -17.68 -9.27 -23.41
C THR A 522 -16.39 -8.45 -23.38
N GLN A 523 -15.65 -8.41 -24.49
CA GLN A 523 -14.36 -7.71 -24.61
C GLN A 523 -14.38 -6.70 -25.74
N VAL A 524 -13.72 -5.55 -25.52
CA VAL A 524 -13.51 -4.48 -26.51
C VAL A 524 -12.05 -4.09 -26.48
N SER A 525 -11.42 -4.00 -27.65
CA SER A 525 -10.06 -3.49 -27.81
C SER A 525 -10.11 -2.19 -28.61
N THR A 526 -9.44 -1.15 -28.12
CA THR A 526 -9.39 0.15 -28.80
C THR A 526 -8.27 0.19 -29.84
N GLY A 527 -8.33 1.17 -30.74
CA GLY A 527 -7.15 1.58 -31.51
C GLY A 527 -6.06 2.18 -30.61
N TRP A 528 -4.85 2.32 -31.16
CA TRP A 528 -3.77 3.09 -30.53
C TRP A 528 -4.10 4.59 -30.57
N VAL A 529 -4.03 5.23 -29.41
CA VAL A 529 -4.19 6.68 -29.24
C VAL A 529 -2.83 7.26 -28.87
N VAL A 530 -2.39 8.30 -29.59
CA VAL A 530 -1.13 9.02 -29.29
C VAL A 530 -1.42 10.10 -28.27
N GLU A 531 -0.59 10.18 -27.24
CA GLU A 531 -0.72 11.09 -26.11
C GLU A 531 0.64 11.70 -25.75
N ARG A 532 0.62 12.91 -25.19
CA ARG A 532 1.80 13.66 -24.70
C ARG A 532 1.65 14.13 -23.25
N THR A 533 0.48 13.98 -22.65
CA THR A 533 0.24 14.40 -21.26
C THR A 533 1.01 13.54 -20.27
N ARG A 534 1.51 14.17 -19.19
CA ARG A 534 2.17 13.47 -18.06
C ARG A 534 1.18 12.84 -17.09
N GLN A 535 -0.10 13.19 -17.17
CA GLN A 535 -1.16 12.62 -16.35
C GLN A 535 -2.26 12.11 -17.28
N LEU A 536 -2.25 10.80 -17.51
CA LEU A 536 -3.25 10.12 -18.32
C LEU A 536 -4.36 9.60 -17.41
N VAL A 537 -5.56 10.12 -17.60
CA VAL A 537 -6.78 9.62 -16.94
C VAL A 537 -7.51 8.73 -17.93
N ILE A 538 -7.64 7.45 -17.60
CA ILE A 538 -8.34 6.47 -18.43
C ILE A 538 -9.82 6.49 -18.10
N ALA A 539 -10.65 6.73 -19.11
CA ALA A 539 -12.10 6.59 -19.08
C ALA A 539 -12.52 5.52 -20.09
N PRO A 540 -12.66 4.24 -19.66
CA PRO A 540 -12.89 3.14 -20.59
C PRO A 540 -14.18 3.25 -21.40
N LEU A 541 -15.23 3.81 -20.81
CA LEU A 541 -16.55 3.92 -21.43
C LEU A 541 -16.60 4.95 -22.57
N ASP A 542 -15.69 5.94 -22.59
CA ASP A 542 -15.59 6.92 -23.68
C ASP A 542 -15.18 6.29 -25.01
N HIS A 543 -14.61 5.08 -24.96
CA HIS A 543 -14.19 4.30 -26.12
C HIS A 543 -15.20 3.23 -26.54
N VAL A 544 -16.42 3.30 -26.00
CA VAL A 544 -17.45 2.29 -26.19
C VAL A 544 -18.75 2.95 -26.60
N GLU A 545 -19.35 2.48 -27.69
CA GLU A 545 -20.65 2.95 -28.12
C GLU A 545 -21.75 2.35 -27.22
N LEU A 546 -22.46 3.23 -26.50
CA LEU A 546 -23.55 2.86 -25.60
C LEU A 546 -24.89 3.38 -26.14
N MET A 547 -25.94 2.58 -25.96
CA MET A 547 -27.33 2.94 -26.27
C MET A 547 -28.22 2.54 -25.10
N ASP A 548 -28.80 3.53 -24.43
CA ASP A 548 -29.82 3.33 -23.38
C ASP A 548 -31.17 3.73 -23.96
N VAL A 549 -32.07 2.76 -24.11
CA VAL A 549 -33.44 2.98 -24.57
C VAL A 549 -34.34 3.06 -23.35
N GLU A 550 -34.92 4.23 -23.13
CA GLU A 550 -35.92 4.50 -22.12
C GLU A 550 -37.29 4.08 -22.62
N VAL A 551 -37.99 3.25 -21.85
CA VAL A 551 -39.32 2.76 -22.14
C VAL A 551 -40.25 3.14 -21.01
N SER A 552 -41.25 3.93 -21.31
CA SER A 552 -42.27 4.36 -20.35
C SER A 552 -43.68 4.22 -20.93
N LEU A 553 -44.65 4.24 -20.03
CA LEU A 553 -46.05 4.40 -20.39
C LEU A 553 -46.39 5.90 -20.36
N GLY A 554 -47.17 6.36 -21.34
CA GLY A 554 -47.80 7.67 -21.30
C GLY A 554 -48.91 7.73 -20.24
N ASP A 555 -49.77 8.74 -20.33
CA ASP A 555 -50.93 8.88 -19.44
C ASP A 555 -51.96 7.78 -19.74
N MET A 556 -52.18 6.88 -18.78
CA MET A 556 -53.06 5.70 -18.90
C MET A 556 -54.45 6.00 -18.29
N ASP A 557 -55.08 7.07 -18.75
CA ASP A 557 -56.26 7.67 -18.12
C ASP A 557 -57.57 6.89 -18.34
N SER A 558 -57.64 5.98 -19.32
CA SER A 558 -58.83 5.16 -19.53
C SER A 558 -59.17 4.29 -18.33
N GLY A 559 -58.13 3.93 -17.55
CA GLY A 559 -58.24 2.92 -16.49
C GLY A 559 -58.52 1.51 -17.03
N GLU A 560 -58.42 1.26 -18.33
CA GLU A 560 -58.77 -0.03 -18.94
C GLU A 560 -57.58 -0.97 -19.10
N ILE A 561 -56.36 -0.42 -19.09
CA ILE A 561 -55.12 -1.15 -19.22
C ILE A 561 -54.67 -1.64 -17.85
N THR A 562 -54.42 -2.94 -17.71
CA THR A 562 -53.87 -3.53 -16.48
C THR A 562 -52.36 -3.67 -16.53
N GLN A 563 -51.83 -3.89 -17.74
CA GLN A 563 -50.44 -4.22 -17.99
C GLN A 563 -50.14 -4.04 -19.48
N VAL A 564 -48.91 -3.64 -19.78
CA VAL A 564 -48.38 -3.49 -21.13
C VAL A 564 -47.10 -4.31 -21.24
N GLU A 565 -47.01 -5.14 -22.26
CA GLU A 565 -45.79 -5.84 -22.63
C GLU A 565 -45.18 -5.15 -23.85
N VAL A 566 -43.96 -4.65 -23.68
CA VAL A 566 -43.20 -3.98 -24.74
C VAL A 566 -42.11 -4.92 -25.21
N GLU A 567 -42.21 -5.39 -26.45
CA GLU A 567 -41.20 -6.21 -27.08
C GLU A 567 -40.25 -5.29 -27.86
N LEU A 568 -38.95 -5.40 -27.60
CA LEU A 568 -37.89 -4.65 -28.26
C LEU A 568 -36.94 -5.61 -28.97
N VAL A 569 -36.54 -5.26 -30.20
CA VAL A 569 -35.66 -6.06 -31.05
C VAL A 569 -34.61 -5.15 -31.66
N TYR A 570 -33.35 -5.49 -31.44
CA TYR A 570 -32.19 -4.85 -32.06
C TYR A 570 -31.48 -5.86 -32.92
N ASP A 571 -31.30 -5.53 -34.20
CA ASP A 571 -30.69 -6.40 -35.22
C ASP A 571 -29.63 -5.57 -35.96
N ASP A 572 -28.37 -5.94 -35.76
CA ASP A 572 -27.21 -5.42 -36.49
C ASP A 572 -26.46 -6.59 -37.15
N PRO A 573 -26.84 -6.95 -38.39
CA PRO A 573 -26.23 -8.08 -39.08
C PRO A 573 -24.78 -7.80 -39.48
N SER A 574 -24.37 -6.52 -39.60
CA SER A 574 -22.98 -6.14 -39.94
C SER A 574 -22.00 -6.51 -38.83
N ASN A 575 -22.49 -6.48 -37.58
CA ASN A 575 -21.72 -6.84 -36.39
C ASN A 575 -22.18 -8.17 -35.76
N ALA A 576 -23.02 -8.93 -36.45
CA ALA A 576 -23.59 -10.20 -35.99
C ALA A 576 -24.25 -10.11 -34.59
N PHE A 577 -24.95 -9.00 -34.32
CA PHE A 577 -25.58 -8.75 -33.03
C PHE A 577 -27.11 -8.69 -33.17
N HIS A 578 -27.78 -9.71 -32.63
CA HIS A 578 -29.24 -9.75 -32.51
C HIS A 578 -29.62 -9.93 -31.05
N VAL A 579 -30.51 -9.08 -30.55
CA VAL A 579 -31.00 -9.17 -29.18
C VAL A 579 -32.47 -8.77 -29.10
N GLU A 580 -33.23 -9.55 -28.34
CA GLU A 580 -34.63 -9.32 -28.05
C GLU A 580 -34.81 -9.10 -26.55
N LYS A 581 -35.68 -8.16 -26.18
CA LYS A 581 -36.01 -7.87 -24.79
C LYS A 581 -37.51 -7.65 -24.66
N THR A 582 -38.11 -8.26 -23.66
CA THR A 582 -39.49 -7.97 -23.27
C THR A 582 -39.49 -7.22 -21.94
N LEU A 583 -40.13 -6.05 -21.93
CA LEU A 583 -40.35 -5.25 -20.74
C LEU A 583 -41.83 -5.28 -20.38
N LEU A 584 -42.12 -5.48 -19.10
CA LEU A 584 -43.48 -5.50 -18.60
C LEU A 584 -43.72 -4.25 -17.77
N LEU A 585 -44.68 -3.42 -18.13
CA LEU A 585 -45.01 -2.19 -17.42
C LEU A 585 -46.46 -2.19 -16.94
N LYS A 586 -46.72 -1.64 -15.77
CA LYS A 586 -48.06 -1.32 -15.28
C LYS A 586 -48.28 0.20 -15.31
N PRO A 587 -49.53 0.67 -15.47
CA PRO A 587 -49.85 2.10 -15.33
C PRO A 587 -49.27 2.69 -14.04
N GLY A 588 -48.56 3.82 -14.15
CA GLY A 588 -47.90 4.50 -13.03
C GLY A 588 -46.55 3.89 -12.59
N GLU A 589 -46.05 2.85 -13.25
CA GLU A 589 -44.71 2.30 -13.00
C GLU A 589 -43.61 3.24 -13.55
N ALA A 590 -42.45 3.24 -12.91
CA ALA A 590 -41.31 4.03 -13.35
C ALA A 590 -40.76 3.56 -14.72
N THR A 591 -40.12 4.48 -15.44
CA THR A 591 -39.41 4.22 -16.69
C THR A 591 -38.45 3.04 -16.55
N LYS A 592 -38.44 2.16 -17.56
CA LYS A 592 -37.52 1.04 -17.67
C LYS A 592 -36.47 1.32 -18.72
N HIS A 593 -35.30 0.73 -18.53
CA HIS A 593 -34.16 0.93 -19.41
C HIS A 593 -33.80 -0.37 -20.12
N TRP A 594 -33.50 -0.27 -21.40
CA TRP A 594 -32.88 -1.32 -22.19
C TRP A 594 -31.53 -0.85 -22.69
N ARG A 595 -30.48 -1.35 -22.01
CA ARG A 595 -29.10 -0.91 -22.18
C ARG A 595 -28.33 -1.86 -23.09
N LEU A 596 -27.82 -1.31 -24.18
CA LEU A 596 -27.08 -2.03 -25.21
C LEU A 596 -25.69 -1.41 -25.39
N ARG A 597 -24.67 -2.26 -25.50
CA ARG A 597 -23.33 -1.87 -25.91
C ARG A 597 -23.09 -2.31 -27.34
N LEU A 598 -22.81 -1.34 -28.18
CA LEU A 598 -22.75 -1.49 -29.63
C LEU A 598 -21.30 -1.57 -30.12
N ALA A 599 -21.13 -2.08 -31.33
CA ALA A 599 -19.85 -1.98 -32.03
C ALA A 599 -19.66 -0.57 -32.61
N ASN A 600 -18.42 -0.22 -32.96
CA ASN A 600 -18.14 1.04 -33.65
C ASN A 600 -18.87 1.10 -34.99
N ASN A 601 -19.57 2.21 -35.26
CA ASN A 601 -20.41 2.44 -36.43
C ASN A 601 -21.65 1.52 -36.55
N ALA A 602 -22.10 0.91 -35.46
CA ALA A 602 -23.34 0.12 -35.44
C ALA A 602 -24.58 1.00 -35.72
N THR A 603 -25.66 0.37 -36.21
CA THR A 603 -26.95 1.05 -36.34
C THR A 603 -27.49 1.42 -34.95
N ARG A 604 -28.21 2.54 -34.86
CA ARG A 604 -28.94 2.95 -33.65
C ARG A 604 -30.45 2.73 -33.77
N SER A 605 -30.91 2.23 -34.92
CA SER A 605 -32.30 1.87 -35.09
C SER A 605 -32.63 0.53 -34.43
N PHE A 606 -33.82 0.43 -33.86
CA PHE A 606 -34.37 -0.79 -33.29
C PHE A 606 -35.88 -0.84 -33.58
N ARG A 607 -36.49 -2.01 -33.36
CA ARG A 607 -37.92 -2.22 -33.51
C ARG A 607 -38.56 -2.41 -32.15
N HIS A 608 -39.75 -1.87 -31.96
CA HIS A 608 -40.58 -2.15 -30.79
C HIS A 608 -42.02 -2.41 -31.19
N ARG A 609 -42.78 -3.10 -30.33
CA ARG A 609 -44.24 -3.19 -30.39
C ARG A 609 -44.81 -3.32 -29.00
N ALA A 610 -46.02 -2.81 -28.79
CA ALA A 610 -46.74 -2.96 -27.54
C ALA A 610 -47.83 -4.04 -27.64
N ARG A 611 -48.03 -4.74 -26.53
CA ARG A 611 -49.17 -5.63 -26.30
C ARG A 611 -49.86 -5.26 -24.99
N TYR A 612 -51.11 -4.83 -25.08
CA TYR A 612 -51.91 -4.37 -23.96
C TYR A 612 -52.76 -5.50 -23.40
N PHE A 613 -52.82 -5.60 -22.07
CA PHE A 613 -53.70 -6.50 -21.34
C PHE A 613 -54.81 -5.67 -20.68
N LEU A 614 -56.04 -5.84 -21.15
CA LEU A 614 -57.18 -5.06 -20.67
C LEU A 614 -57.89 -5.72 -19.48
N LYS A 615 -58.62 -4.93 -18.68
CA LYS A 615 -59.40 -5.42 -17.52
C LYS A 615 -60.46 -6.47 -17.90
N SER A 616 -61.02 -6.40 -19.11
CA SER A 616 -62.06 -7.31 -19.58
C SER A 616 -61.48 -8.64 -20.12
N GLY A 617 -61.62 -9.71 -19.33
CA GLY A 617 -61.62 -11.10 -19.82
C GLY A 617 -60.37 -11.65 -20.52
N ASN A 618 -59.19 -11.02 -20.35
CA ASN A 618 -57.92 -11.34 -21.03
C ASN A 618 -57.84 -10.94 -22.51
N LEU A 619 -58.53 -9.89 -22.94
CA LEU A 619 -58.30 -9.37 -24.28
C LEU A 619 -56.89 -8.79 -24.39
N ARG A 620 -56.18 -9.19 -25.45
CA ARG A 620 -54.86 -8.69 -25.81
C ARG A 620 -54.97 -7.87 -27.08
N VAL A 621 -54.60 -6.59 -27.00
CA VAL A 621 -54.45 -5.73 -28.18
C VAL A 621 -52.97 -5.69 -28.50
N GLN A 622 -52.59 -6.01 -29.73
CA GLN A 622 -51.19 -5.99 -30.16
C GLN A 622 -51.04 -5.00 -31.31
N GLU A 623 -50.06 -4.13 -31.19
CA GLU A 623 -49.67 -3.21 -32.24
C GLU A 623 -48.70 -3.86 -33.24
N ASP A 624 -48.59 -3.22 -34.41
CA ASP A 624 -47.58 -3.56 -35.39
C ASP A 624 -46.17 -3.12 -34.94
N TRP A 625 -45.16 -3.68 -35.58
CA TRP A 625 -43.78 -3.31 -35.32
C TRP A 625 -43.49 -1.90 -35.82
N ILE A 626 -42.94 -1.06 -34.93
CA ILE A 626 -42.47 0.28 -35.24
C ILE A 626 -40.95 0.28 -35.21
N THR A 627 -40.33 0.76 -36.29
CA THR A 627 -38.88 1.00 -36.36
C THR A 627 -38.58 2.44 -35.97
N THR A 628 -37.70 2.64 -35.00
CA THR A 628 -37.28 3.97 -34.54
C THR A 628 -35.78 3.99 -34.23
N ALA A 629 -35.20 5.18 -34.16
CA ALA A 629 -33.87 5.43 -33.60
C ALA A 629 -33.92 6.37 -32.39
N ASP A 630 -35.13 6.70 -31.93
CA ASP A 630 -35.35 7.52 -30.74
C ASP A 630 -35.01 6.71 -29.48
N PRO A 631 -34.09 7.19 -28.62
CA PRO A 631 -33.77 6.52 -27.37
C PRO A 631 -34.91 6.59 -26.33
N ALA A 632 -35.98 7.35 -26.54
CA ALA A 632 -37.15 7.37 -25.66
C ALA A 632 -38.40 6.83 -26.37
N VAL A 633 -38.95 5.74 -25.84
CA VAL A 633 -40.17 5.10 -26.33
C VAL A 633 -41.27 5.27 -25.29
N ILE A 634 -42.24 6.11 -25.63
CA ILE A 634 -43.45 6.33 -24.82
C ILE A 634 -44.58 5.55 -25.46
N ILE A 635 -45.10 4.56 -24.73
CA ILE A 635 -46.24 3.75 -25.16
C ILE A 635 -47.52 4.38 -24.64
N ASN A 636 -48.37 4.87 -25.55
CA ASN A 636 -49.67 5.48 -25.24
C ASN A 636 -50.78 4.43 -25.22
N GLU A 637 -52.01 4.82 -24.90
CA GLU A 637 -53.14 3.89 -24.98
C GLU A 637 -53.47 3.56 -26.45
N PRO A 638 -53.95 2.34 -26.76
CA PRO A 638 -54.25 1.92 -28.14
C PRO A 638 -55.63 2.39 -28.64
N PHE A 639 -56.30 3.28 -27.91
CA PHE A 639 -57.67 3.70 -28.22
C PHE A 639 -57.67 4.88 -29.19
N GLU A 640 -58.34 4.73 -30.32
CA GLU A 640 -58.43 5.74 -31.39
C GLU A 640 -59.73 6.58 -31.30
N GLY A 641 -60.72 6.11 -30.54
CA GLY A 641 -62.02 6.75 -30.42
C GLY A 641 -62.67 6.53 -29.06
N GLU A 642 -63.90 7.03 -28.93
CA GLU A 642 -64.67 6.96 -27.70
C GLU A 642 -66.17 6.90 -27.97
N LEU A 643 -66.85 5.95 -27.32
CA LEU A 643 -68.30 5.82 -27.33
C LEU A 643 -68.89 6.30 -26.00
N ASN A 644 -69.60 7.43 -26.05
CA ASN A 644 -70.25 8.05 -24.90
C ASN A 644 -71.74 7.71 -24.84
N ILE A 645 -72.08 6.62 -24.16
CA ILE A 645 -73.43 6.10 -24.04
C ILE A 645 -74.21 6.90 -22.99
N ARG A 646 -75.43 7.33 -23.33
CA ARG A 646 -76.38 7.92 -22.38
C ARG A 646 -77.56 6.98 -22.18
N LEU A 647 -77.79 6.61 -20.94
CA LEU A 647 -78.93 5.80 -20.52
C LEU A 647 -79.99 6.75 -19.95
N ILE A 648 -81.16 6.74 -20.55
CA ILE A 648 -82.29 7.58 -20.14
C ILE A 648 -83.38 6.65 -19.59
N PRO A 649 -83.56 6.58 -18.26
CA PRO A 649 -84.63 5.79 -17.67
C PRO A 649 -85.98 6.47 -17.88
N LEU A 650 -86.90 5.75 -18.51
CA LEU A 650 -88.30 6.11 -18.71
C LEU A 650 -89.16 5.01 -18.06
N LEU A 651 -89.01 4.88 -16.75
CA LEU A 651 -89.59 3.83 -15.91
C LEU A 651 -90.58 4.45 -14.91
N ASP A 652 -91.68 3.77 -14.61
CA ASP A 652 -92.63 4.20 -13.59
C ASP A 652 -92.07 3.95 -12.18
N GLN A 653 -91.59 5.02 -11.53
CA GLN A 653 -91.03 4.96 -10.18
C GLN A 653 -91.98 4.32 -9.15
N SER A 654 -93.29 4.49 -9.31
CA SER A 654 -94.27 4.00 -8.33
C SER A 654 -94.54 2.49 -8.44
N ASN A 655 -94.16 1.89 -9.57
CA ASN A 655 -94.37 0.48 -9.89
C ASN A 655 -93.07 -0.23 -10.29
N LEU A 656 -91.90 0.37 -10.04
CA LEU A 656 -90.59 -0.22 -10.34
C LEU A 656 -90.02 -0.87 -9.07
N MET A 657 -89.69 -2.16 -9.13
CA MET A 657 -88.79 -2.76 -8.14
C MET A 657 -87.33 -2.64 -8.59
N GLU A 658 -87.03 -3.10 -9.80
CA GLU A 658 -85.68 -3.14 -10.34
C GLU A 658 -85.72 -3.15 -11.87
N ALA A 659 -84.81 -2.44 -12.52
CA ALA A 659 -84.55 -2.57 -13.95
C ALA A 659 -83.06 -2.80 -14.18
N VAL A 660 -82.71 -3.96 -14.72
CA VAL A 660 -81.35 -4.34 -15.07
C VAL A 660 -81.13 -4.06 -16.56
N VAL A 661 -80.09 -3.30 -16.88
CA VAL A 661 -79.70 -2.94 -18.24
C VAL A 661 -78.32 -3.54 -18.52
N ASP A 662 -78.30 -4.59 -19.34
CA ASP A 662 -77.07 -5.22 -19.81
C ASP A 662 -76.65 -4.60 -21.14
N ILE A 663 -75.48 -3.97 -21.18
CA ILE A 663 -74.93 -3.27 -22.34
C ILE A 663 -73.79 -4.12 -22.90
N ARG A 664 -73.83 -4.43 -24.19
CA ARG A 664 -72.79 -5.20 -24.89
C ARG A 664 -72.30 -4.43 -26.11
N TYR A 665 -71.00 -4.20 -26.17
CA TYR A 665 -70.29 -3.56 -27.27
C TYR A 665 -69.27 -4.52 -27.87
N HIS A 666 -69.19 -4.56 -29.20
CA HIS A 666 -68.30 -5.45 -29.94
C HIS A 666 -67.79 -4.82 -31.22
N GLU A 667 -66.47 -4.83 -31.40
CA GLU A 667 -65.80 -4.46 -32.64
C GLU A 667 -65.37 -5.73 -33.39
N ALA A 668 -65.98 -6.00 -34.55
CA ALA A 668 -65.73 -7.24 -35.28
C ALA A 668 -64.31 -7.38 -35.84
N ALA A 669 -63.66 -6.26 -36.21
CA ALA A 669 -62.32 -6.27 -36.80
C ALA A 669 -61.21 -6.58 -35.78
N SER A 670 -61.28 -5.93 -34.61
CA SER A 670 -60.29 -6.10 -33.53
C SER A 670 -60.65 -7.24 -32.57
N GLY A 671 -61.92 -7.67 -32.56
CA GLY A 671 -62.47 -8.59 -31.55
C GLY A 671 -62.67 -7.94 -30.18
N TYR A 672 -62.53 -6.61 -30.07
CA TYR A 672 -62.72 -5.87 -28.82
C TYR A 672 -64.16 -5.98 -28.33
N ARG A 673 -64.33 -6.36 -27.06
CA ARG A 673 -65.64 -6.57 -26.43
C ARG A 673 -65.71 -5.92 -25.08
N ARG A 674 -66.86 -5.33 -24.79
CA ARG A 674 -67.18 -4.74 -23.49
C ARG A 674 -68.59 -5.08 -23.08
N GLU A 675 -68.74 -5.46 -21.82
CA GLU A 675 -70.01 -5.75 -21.20
C GLU A 675 -70.12 -4.93 -19.93
N PHE A 676 -71.26 -4.28 -19.75
CA PHE A 676 -71.58 -3.48 -18.57
C PHE A 676 -73.00 -3.80 -18.12
N GLN A 677 -73.23 -3.67 -16.83
CA GLN A 677 -74.55 -3.81 -16.24
C GLN A 677 -74.84 -2.56 -15.43
N GLU A 678 -75.96 -1.91 -15.71
CA GLU A 678 -76.48 -0.81 -14.90
C GLU A 678 -77.85 -1.20 -14.34
N ILE A 679 -78.11 -0.82 -13.10
CA ILE A 679 -79.33 -1.20 -12.39
C ILE A 679 -80.07 0.08 -12.01
N TYR A 680 -81.37 0.14 -12.27
CA TYR A 680 -82.25 1.21 -11.80
C TYR A 680 -83.21 0.64 -10.77
N ASP A 681 -83.59 1.45 -9.79
CA ASP A 681 -84.55 1.09 -8.75
C ASP A 681 -85.45 2.31 -8.43
N GLU A 682 -86.41 2.14 -7.53
CA GLU A 682 -87.35 3.20 -7.13
C GLU A 682 -86.67 4.48 -6.58
N THR A 683 -85.41 4.40 -6.14
CA THR A 683 -84.63 5.53 -5.61
C THR A 683 -83.62 6.10 -6.61
N ARG A 684 -83.29 5.36 -7.66
CA ARG A 684 -82.18 5.64 -8.58
C ARG A 684 -82.65 5.63 -10.03
N LEU A 685 -83.31 6.72 -10.44
CA LEU A 685 -83.81 6.98 -11.80
C LEU A 685 -83.09 8.15 -12.50
N ASP A 686 -81.90 8.52 -12.02
CA ASP A 686 -81.08 9.54 -12.67
C ASP A 686 -80.53 9.04 -14.01
N ARG A 687 -80.31 9.97 -14.94
CA ARG A 687 -79.68 9.67 -16.23
C ARG A 687 -78.24 9.22 -15.99
N ARG A 688 -77.82 8.14 -16.62
CA ARG A 688 -76.45 7.62 -16.50
C ARG A 688 -75.69 7.80 -17.80
N SER A 689 -74.40 8.05 -17.68
CA SER A 689 -73.48 8.08 -18.82
C SER A 689 -72.38 7.06 -18.62
N LEU A 690 -72.10 6.29 -19.67
CA LEU A 690 -71.02 5.33 -19.71
C LEU A 690 -70.06 5.70 -20.84
N ARG A 691 -68.78 5.78 -20.52
CA ARG A 691 -67.70 6.04 -21.47
C ARG A 691 -67.01 4.73 -21.80
N ILE A 692 -66.91 4.41 -23.09
CA ILE A 692 -66.16 3.25 -23.58
C ILE A 692 -65.08 3.76 -24.53
N PRO A 693 -63.79 3.61 -24.21
CA PRO A 693 -62.72 3.87 -25.17
C PRO A 693 -62.70 2.75 -26.22
N THR A 694 -62.50 3.11 -27.50
CA THR A 694 -62.67 2.22 -28.66
C THR A 694 -61.39 2.14 -29.48
N LEU A 695 -61.10 0.98 -30.09
CA LEU A 695 -59.90 0.80 -30.92
C LEU A 695 -60.11 1.28 -32.36
N THR A 696 -61.36 1.61 -32.72
CA THR A 696 -61.72 2.27 -33.98
C THR A 696 -62.10 3.73 -33.73
N PRO A 697 -61.76 4.65 -34.65
CA PRO A 697 -62.17 6.05 -34.56
C PRO A 697 -63.68 6.23 -34.78
N GLU A 698 -64.31 5.32 -35.54
CA GLU A 698 -65.76 5.28 -35.78
C GLU A 698 -66.35 4.01 -35.16
N PRO A 699 -66.87 4.07 -33.91
CA PRO A 699 -67.34 2.89 -33.20
C PRO A 699 -68.68 2.37 -33.73
N PRO A 700 -68.86 1.05 -33.88
CA PRO A 700 -70.17 0.46 -34.19
C PRO A 700 -71.20 0.75 -33.08
N PRO A 701 -72.52 0.64 -33.39
CA PRO A 701 -73.55 0.79 -32.37
C PRO A 701 -73.42 -0.31 -31.29
N PHE A 702 -73.71 0.05 -30.05
CA PHE A 702 -73.81 -0.92 -28.96
C PHE A 702 -75.19 -1.60 -28.96
N THR A 703 -75.25 -2.77 -28.31
CA THR A 703 -76.50 -3.46 -28.04
C THR A 703 -76.80 -3.40 -26.55
N TYR A 704 -78.08 -3.39 -26.19
CA TYR A 704 -78.50 -3.47 -24.80
C TYR A 704 -79.74 -4.35 -24.64
N GLU A 705 -79.90 -4.90 -23.46
CA GLU A 705 -81.02 -5.73 -23.06
C GLU A 705 -81.50 -5.22 -21.71
N THR A 706 -82.80 -4.98 -21.57
CA THR A 706 -83.41 -4.48 -20.33
C THR A 706 -84.35 -5.52 -19.77
N THR A 707 -84.17 -5.84 -18.50
CA THR A 707 -85.09 -6.66 -17.70
C THR A 707 -85.68 -5.81 -16.59
N VAL A 708 -86.99 -5.58 -16.60
CA VAL A 708 -87.69 -4.76 -15.60
C VAL A 708 -88.60 -5.64 -14.75
N VAL A 709 -88.41 -5.62 -13.44
CA VAL A 709 -89.27 -6.23 -12.44
C VAL A 709 -90.14 -5.13 -11.82
N ARG A 710 -91.46 -5.29 -11.92
CA ARG A 710 -92.44 -4.33 -11.43
C ARG A 710 -92.90 -4.64 -9.99
N GLY A 711 -93.47 -3.66 -9.30
CA GLY A 711 -94.00 -3.78 -7.94
C GLY A 711 -95.11 -4.82 -7.78
N ASP A 712 -95.82 -5.14 -8.87
CA ASP A 712 -96.82 -6.20 -8.94
C ASP A 712 -96.23 -7.61 -9.16
N GLY A 713 -94.91 -7.73 -9.29
CA GLY A 713 -94.18 -8.98 -9.54
C GLY A 713 -94.12 -9.41 -11.01
N SER A 714 -94.67 -8.63 -11.95
CA SER A 714 -94.52 -8.89 -13.37
C SER A 714 -93.12 -8.51 -13.88
N VAL A 715 -92.64 -9.23 -14.89
CA VAL A 715 -91.31 -9.01 -15.50
C VAL A 715 -91.48 -8.65 -16.97
N PHE A 716 -90.75 -7.62 -17.41
CA PHE A 716 -90.63 -7.23 -18.81
C PHE A 716 -89.19 -7.44 -19.27
N GLU A 717 -89.02 -8.04 -20.46
CA GLU A 717 -87.74 -8.20 -21.12
C GLU A 717 -87.80 -7.56 -22.51
N SER A 718 -86.87 -6.66 -22.82
CA SER A 718 -86.81 -6.01 -24.13
C SER A 718 -86.27 -6.92 -25.24
N GLY A 719 -85.57 -8.00 -24.86
CA GLY A 719 -84.61 -8.70 -25.72
C GLY A 719 -83.43 -7.79 -26.11
N GLN A 720 -82.56 -8.28 -27.00
CA GLN A 720 -81.43 -7.50 -27.49
C GLN A 720 -81.89 -6.41 -28.47
N VAL A 721 -81.63 -5.16 -28.10
CA VAL A 721 -81.90 -3.97 -28.91
C VAL A 721 -80.58 -3.35 -29.36
N ALA A 722 -80.42 -3.11 -30.66
CA ALA A 722 -79.32 -2.28 -31.16
C ALA A 722 -79.67 -0.79 -30.95
N ALA A 723 -78.76 -0.05 -30.31
CA ALA A 723 -78.97 1.37 -30.08
C ALA A 723 -78.90 2.18 -31.40
N ASP A 724 -79.74 3.20 -31.48
CA ASP A 724 -79.72 4.19 -32.56
C ASP A 724 -78.88 5.38 -32.11
N GLY A 725 -77.61 5.39 -32.50
CA GLY A 725 -76.60 6.32 -31.99
C GLY A 725 -76.17 5.98 -30.55
N ASN A 726 -75.87 7.02 -29.77
CA ASN A 726 -75.22 6.86 -28.46
C ASN A 726 -76.21 6.91 -27.28
N VAL A 727 -77.50 6.72 -27.52
CA VAL A 727 -78.55 6.85 -26.50
C VAL A 727 -79.34 5.55 -26.41
N ALA A 728 -79.48 5.02 -25.19
CA ALA A 728 -80.45 3.97 -24.88
C ALA A 728 -81.55 4.54 -23.98
N VAL A 729 -82.80 4.33 -24.40
CA VAL A 729 -83.98 4.70 -23.62
C VAL A 729 -84.49 3.43 -22.96
N ILE A 730 -84.50 3.42 -21.63
CA ILE A 730 -84.82 2.24 -20.83
C ILE A 730 -86.29 2.33 -20.45
N MET A 731 -87.08 1.36 -20.90
CA MET A 731 -88.54 1.35 -20.75
C MET A 731 -88.98 0.05 -20.08
N ASP A 732 -90.08 0.10 -19.35
CA ASP A 732 -90.69 -1.04 -18.65
C ASP A 732 -91.69 -1.81 -19.53
N GLY A 733 -91.75 -1.52 -20.83
CA GLY A 733 -92.70 -2.14 -21.77
C GLY A 733 -94.14 -1.66 -21.62
N VAL A 734 -94.43 -0.70 -20.73
CA VAL A 734 -95.72 -0.02 -20.66
C VAL A 734 -95.78 1.01 -21.79
N GLY A 735 -96.16 0.48 -22.94
CA GLY A 735 -96.44 1.23 -24.15
C GLY A 735 -95.43 1.01 -25.27
N VAL A 736 -95.93 1.06 -26.51
CA VAL A 736 -95.13 0.96 -27.73
C VAL A 736 -94.61 2.35 -28.08
N THR A 737 -93.30 2.54 -28.13
CA THR A 737 -92.72 3.78 -28.64
C THR A 737 -92.84 3.84 -30.15
N GLN A 738 -93.36 4.96 -30.65
CA GLN A 738 -93.58 5.20 -32.05
C GLN A 738 -92.77 6.44 -32.45
N ARG A 739 -91.84 6.24 -33.39
CA ARG A 739 -91.04 7.33 -33.95
C ARG A 739 -91.87 8.08 -34.99
N VAL A 740 -92.06 9.37 -34.80
CA VAL A 740 -92.72 10.26 -35.75
C VAL A 740 -91.68 11.18 -36.38
N ARG A 741 -91.50 11.02 -37.69
CA ARG A 741 -90.70 11.95 -38.51
C ARG A 741 -91.54 13.17 -38.85
N VAL A 742 -91.14 14.32 -38.33
CA VAL A 742 -91.81 15.60 -38.54
C VAL A 742 -90.99 16.39 -39.56
N ARG A 743 -91.60 16.70 -40.71
CA ARG A 743 -90.94 17.47 -41.77
C ARG A 743 -91.84 18.55 -42.34
N LEU A 744 -91.23 19.64 -42.78
CA LEU A 744 -91.93 20.69 -43.51
C LEU A 744 -92.25 20.21 -44.95
N PRO A 745 -93.35 20.67 -45.56
CA PRO A 745 -93.70 20.32 -46.94
C PRO A 745 -92.68 20.86 -47.95
N GLN A 746 -92.03 21.97 -47.62
CA GLN A 746 -90.89 22.57 -48.31
C GLN A 746 -89.90 23.06 -47.25
N ALA A 747 -88.61 23.12 -47.56
CA ALA A 747 -87.59 23.65 -46.65
C ALA A 747 -87.67 25.19 -46.53
N THR A 748 -88.81 25.71 -46.09
CA THR A 748 -89.07 27.13 -45.84
C THR A 748 -90.21 27.29 -44.84
N LEU A 749 -90.18 28.38 -44.06
CA LEU A 749 -91.25 28.77 -43.14
C LEU A 749 -92.15 29.87 -43.72
N GLY A 750 -91.92 30.29 -44.97
CA GLY A 750 -92.63 31.42 -45.58
C GLY A 750 -92.36 32.72 -44.82
N ALA A 751 -93.42 33.37 -44.33
CA ALA A 751 -93.36 34.63 -43.58
C ALA A 751 -93.23 34.44 -42.04
N LEU A 752 -93.10 33.20 -41.56
CA LEU A 752 -92.98 32.88 -40.13
C LEU A 752 -91.51 32.85 -39.69
N ILE A 753 -91.22 33.32 -38.47
CA ILE A 753 -89.88 33.24 -37.86
C ILE A 753 -89.65 31.96 -37.07
N ALA A 754 -90.72 31.27 -36.72
CA ALA A 754 -90.67 29.96 -36.07
C ALA A 754 -91.99 29.22 -36.31
N LEU A 755 -91.92 27.90 -36.27
CA LEU A 755 -93.08 27.05 -36.37
C LEU A 755 -92.96 25.91 -35.36
N LYS A 756 -93.84 25.92 -34.36
CA LYS A 756 -93.92 24.92 -33.31
C LYS A 756 -94.99 23.90 -33.66
N VAL A 757 -94.64 22.63 -33.57
CA VAL A 757 -95.54 21.50 -33.73
C VAL A 757 -95.58 20.77 -32.41
N ASP A 758 -96.71 20.82 -31.74
CA ASP A 758 -96.97 20.00 -30.56
C ASP A 758 -97.68 18.72 -31.01
N LEU A 759 -97.16 17.58 -30.59
CA LEU A 759 -97.71 16.27 -30.84
C LEU A 759 -98.14 15.66 -29.51
N ARG A 760 -99.31 15.04 -29.50
CA ARG A 760 -99.90 14.39 -28.34
C ARG A 760 -100.31 12.96 -28.70
N GLY A 761 -99.71 12.01 -28.01
CA GLY A 761 -99.98 10.58 -28.13
C GLY A 761 -101.39 10.20 -27.66
N PRO A 762 -101.83 8.96 -27.92
CA PRO A 762 -103.12 8.43 -27.46
C PRO A 762 -103.08 7.98 -25.98
N GLY A 763 -104.21 8.02 -25.28
CA GLY A 763 -104.34 7.50 -23.89
C GLY A 763 -104.96 8.48 -22.90
N ASP A 764 -105.34 7.98 -21.72
CA ASP A 764 -105.88 8.78 -20.60
C ASP A 764 -104.79 9.68 -19.98
N GLU A 765 -103.54 9.20 -19.98
CA GLU A 765 -102.33 9.98 -19.73
C GLU A 765 -101.48 10.02 -21.03
N PRO A 766 -101.78 10.96 -21.93
CA PRO A 766 -101.13 10.99 -23.24
C PRO A 766 -99.74 11.62 -23.16
N ASP A 767 -98.80 11.01 -23.87
CA ASP A 767 -97.45 11.54 -24.03
C ASP A 767 -97.44 12.80 -24.92
N PHE A 768 -96.48 13.71 -24.71
CA PHE A 768 -96.37 14.97 -25.43
C PHE A 768 -94.96 15.20 -25.95
N ALA A 769 -94.85 15.56 -27.22
CA ALA A 769 -93.60 15.96 -27.84
C ALA A 769 -93.76 17.29 -28.59
N SER A 770 -92.72 18.11 -28.65
CA SER A 770 -92.74 19.37 -29.39
C SER A 770 -91.55 19.45 -30.35
N VAL A 771 -91.81 19.88 -31.58
CA VAL A 771 -90.80 20.17 -32.59
C VAL A 771 -90.86 21.66 -32.93
N LEU A 772 -89.71 22.33 -32.90
CA LEU A 772 -89.59 23.73 -33.33
C LEU A 772 -88.76 23.81 -34.60
N PHE A 773 -89.31 24.41 -35.65
CA PHE A 773 -88.59 24.79 -36.85
C PHE A 773 -88.28 26.29 -36.80
N THR A 774 -87.07 26.66 -37.20
CA THR A 774 -86.60 28.05 -37.37
C THR A 774 -85.96 28.19 -38.74
N PRO A 775 -85.74 29.40 -39.28
CA PRO A 775 -85.08 29.59 -40.58
C PRO A 775 -83.70 28.94 -40.70
N SER A 776 -83.02 28.68 -39.57
CA SER A 776 -81.73 27.99 -39.52
C SER A 776 -81.82 26.48 -39.27
N GLN A 777 -83.01 25.94 -38.98
CA GLN A 777 -83.22 24.53 -38.65
C GLN A 777 -84.50 24.01 -39.32
N LEU A 778 -84.38 23.69 -40.61
CA LEU A 778 -85.50 23.27 -41.48
C LEU A 778 -85.49 21.76 -41.80
N GLU A 779 -84.45 21.05 -41.35
CA GLU A 779 -84.28 19.62 -41.57
C GLU A 779 -85.35 18.80 -40.84
N GLU A 780 -85.62 17.60 -41.34
CA GLU A 780 -86.55 16.64 -40.72
C GLU A 780 -86.13 16.31 -39.28
N LYS A 781 -87.07 16.34 -38.35
CA LYS A 781 -86.84 16.04 -36.93
C LYS A 781 -87.63 14.81 -36.54
N THR A 782 -86.99 13.87 -35.85
CA THR A 782 -87.66 12.68 -35.32
C THR A 782 -87.99 12.89 -33.85
N VAL A 783 -89.25 12.67 -33.48
CA VAL A 783 -89.70 12.61 -32.08
C VAL A 783 -90.23 11.25 -31.74
N VAL A 784 -90.24 10.91 -30.46
CA VAL A 784 -90.77 9.66 -29.93
C VAL A 784 -92.04 9.99 -29.17
N LEU A 785 -93.10 9.22 -29.43
CA LEU A 785 -94.34 9.24 -28.64
C LEU A 785 -94.61 7.84 -28.10
N VAL A 786 -95.04 7.75 -26.85
CA VAL A 786 -95.45 6.48 -26.22
C VAL A 786 -96.92 6.20 -26.49
N GLN A 787 -97.24 4.99 -26.95
CA GLN A 787 -98.61 4.49 -27.15
C GLN A 787 -98.93 3.46 -26.06
N PRO A 788 -100.04 3.55 -25.31
CA PRO A 788 -100.41 2.53 -24.33
C PRO A 788 -100.54 1.12 -24.94
N PRO A 789 -100.18 0.04 -24.24
CA PRO A 789 -100.25 -1.33 -24.77
C PRO A 789 -101.69 -1.75 -25.19
N SER A 790 -102.70 -1.13 -24.60
CA SER A 790 -104.12 -1.39 -24.83
C SER A 790 -104.63 -0.95 -26.22
N ALA A 791 -103.83 -0.22 -26.99
CA ALA A 791 -104.26 0.35 -28.27
C ALA A 791 -104.25 -0.65 -29.47
N GLY A 792 -103.86 -1.92 -29.25
CA GLY A 792 -103.97 -2.99 -30.25
C GLY A 792 -103.05 -2.86 -31.46
N SER A 793 -103.05 -3.87 -32.34
CA SER A 793 -102.23 -3.94 -33.56
C SER A 793 -102.67 -2.97 -34.69
N GLY A 794 -103.37 -1.89 -34.35
CA GLY A 794 -103.82 -0.86 -35.29
C GLY A 794 -102.71 0.14 -35.64
N PRO A 795 -102.89 0.97 -36.68
CA PRO A 795 -101.90 1.96 -37.07
C PRO A 795 -101.77 3.06 -36.01
N PHE A 796 -100.55 3.37 -35.58
CA PHE A 796 -100.26 4.38 -34.56
C PHE A 796 -100.91 5.71 -34.93
N THR A 797 -101.69 6.29 -34.01
CA THR A 797 -102.44 7.54 -34.21
C THR A 797 -102.09 8.53 -33.12
N TYR A 798 -101.84 9.77 -33.51
CA TYR A 798 -101.51 10.88 -32.62
C TYR A 798 -102.25 12.14 -33.05
N SER A 799 -102.47 13.05 -32.11
CA SER A 799 -102.96 14.39 -32.40
C SER A 799 -101.79 15.35 -32.53
N PHE A 800 -101.94 16.38 -33.36
CA PHE A 800 -100.95 17.43 -33.53
C PHE A 800 -101.64 18.80 -33.50
N SER A 801 -100.91 19.81 -33.06
CA SER A 801 -101.26 21.22 -33.18
C SER A 801 -100.08 22.04 -33.64
N VAL A 802 -100.28 22.79 -34.72
CA VAL A 802 -99.25 23.68 -35.28
C VAL A 802 -99.49 25.11 -34.79
N THR A 803 -98.43 25.79 -34.37
CA THR A 803 -98.43 27.21 -34.04
C THR A 803 -97.28 27.88 -34.79
N GLY A 804 -97.60 28.75 -35.75
CA GLY A 804 -96.62 29.63 -36.38
C GLY A 804 -96.33 30.84 -35.50
N TYR A 805 -95.20 31.49 -35.69
CA TYR A 805 -94.90 32.78 -35.07
C TYR A 805 -94.51 33.78 -36.16
N ASN A 806 -95.20 34.92 -36.23
CA ASN A 806 -94.89 35.97 -37.19
C ASN A 806 -93.64 36.77 -36.76
N ASN A 807 -93.20 37.73 -37.58
CA ASN A 807 -92.02 38.57 -37.29
C ASN A 807 -92.11 39.41 -36.00
N LEU A 808 -93.30 39.51 -35.38
CA LEU A 808 -93.51 40.17 -34.08
C LEU A 808 -93.55 39.17 -32.90
N GLY A 809 -93.26 37.89 -33.15
CA GLY A 809 -93.33 36.81 -32.17
C GLY A 809 -94.76 36.46 -31.73
N GLN A 810 -95.78 36.96 -32.44
CA GLN A 810 -97.18 36.65 -32.11
C GLN A 810 -97.57 35.29 -32.69
N PRO A 811 -98.28 34.45 -31.91
CA PRO A 811 -98.71 33.14 -32.37
C PRO A 811 -99.75 33.27 -33.48
N VAL A 812 -99.46 32.66 -34.63
CA VAL A 812 -100.37 32.44 -35.73
C VAL A 812 -100.94 31.02 -35.58
N PRO A 813 -102.24 30.87 -35.31
CA PRO A 813 -102.83 29.56 -35.11
C PRO A 813 -102.73 28.74 -36.41
N GLY A 814 -102.10 27.57 -36.31
CA GLY A 814 -102.03 26.60 -37.40
C GLY A 814 -103.10 25.52 -37.27
N GLN A 815 -103.01 24.51 -38.14
CA GLN A 815 -103.95 23.40 -38.13
C GLN A 815 -103.75 22.52 -36.89
N THR A 816 -104.86 22.02 -36.35
CA THR A 816 -104.89 20.93 -35.38
C THR A 816 -105.59 19.73 -36.03
N GLY A 817 -105.13 18.52 -35.75
CA GLY A 817 -105.67 17.32 -36.37
C GLY A 817 -105.19 16.04 -35.73
N GLN A 818 -105.71 14.92 -36.22
CA GLN A 818 -105.18 13.59 -35.94
C GLN A 818 -104.49 13.04 -37.18
N GLN A 819 -103.37 12.36 -36.98
CA GLN A 819 -102.58 11.74 -38.03
C GLN A 819 -102.28 10.30 -37.62
N SER A 820 -102.19 9.42 -38.62
CA SER A 820 -101.81 8.04 -38.42
C SER A 820 -100.57 7.69 -39.26
N GLY A 821 -99.66 6.90 -38.70
CA GLY A 821 -98.41 6.46 -39.33
C GLY A 821 -97.15 7.19 -38.83
N PRO A 822 -95.95 6.80 -39.30
CA PRO A 822 -94.67 7.20 -38.71
C PRO A 822 -94.14 8.57 -39.18
N ALA A 823 -94.97 9.39 -39.83
CA ALA A 823 -94.55 10.67 -40.38
C ALA A 823 -95.67 11.72 -40.41
N LEU A 824 -95.30 12.94 -40.01
CA LEU A 824 -96.12 14.15 -40.13
C LEU A 824 -95.47 15.09 -41.16
N ILE A 825 -96.16 15.33 -42.27
CA ILE A 825 -95.86 16.51 -43.11
C ILE A 825 -96.63 17.67 -42.48
N VAL A 826 -95.90 18.65 -41.97
CA VAL A 826 -96.47 19.71 -41.15
C VAL A 826 -97.32 20.64 -42.02
N PRO A 827 -98.63 20.79 -41.75
CA PRO A 827 -99.44 21.76 -42.48
C PRO A 827 -99.03 23.17 -42.08
N MET A 828 -98.66 23.98 -43.08
CA MET A 828 -98.25 25.37 -42.85
C MET A 828 -99.46 26.24 -42.47
N PRO A 829 -99.36 27.08 -41.41
CA PRO A 829 -100.36 28.11 -41.11
C PRO A 829 -100.54 29.05 -42.30
N ALA A 830 -101.79 29.42 -42.57
CA ALA A 830 -102.15 30.34 -43.66
C ALA A 830 -101.73 31.78 -43.37
#